data_AF-A0A1Y3JZL0-F1
#
_entry.id   AF-A0A1Y3JZL0-F1
#
_cell.length_a   1.000
_cell.length_b   1.000
_cell.length_c   1.000
_cell.angle_alpha   90.00
_cell.angle_beta   90.00
_cell.angle_gamma   90.00
#
_symmetry.space_group_name_H-M   'P 1'
#
loop_
_entity.id
_entity.type
_entity.pdbx_description
1 polymer ?
#
loop_
_entity_poly.entity_id
_entity_poly.type
_entity_poly.pdbx_seq_one_letter_code
_entity_poly.pdbx_strand_id
1 'polypeptide(L)'
;MASSLYNLALDFSKELNYTKAIMARQGDKGITVTVKPFLNGLQMDTSGGTFTLKGTTPSNRYVDNVATSVTSEEVTFSLDGTFMSEAGYYKHCYVEYRKDNQILTTQDIIFFSLGVSDISQGQADEYVSQLEELIRKYNETFDAFMAEIKGRVDSLNQQITDLTGQAKTLQDKLDALKEEISKLGNLQVMYSNSIDFGGYDYSGKPNLMSKLKSSDFNVGYHGSLTLDNEKLHFTSDGTGSIIMFTRINTPQLTSGKTYTLSAKVRFDEGTTGAIDKLRLVYRTSPGEKILLEANSTNITTDDVGKEITIKGTANVNYQITNLDRFYMSISFVDRDKINGGFKLYDIKIEEGSTATPYQPNLLDAPYYLSKVALGENLIKPESQQPVTNSNYLINTYNIKPMVKGKKYTITLEGTKPATQVFRPFFTRATGDAWEVGDLQPVEGLTNVWSKTFTAADDSHPTTPQVQIYQVPSTSVGQCTIKWLKLEEGNTRTPNISEYKYRGTGMRDSNNPKDYVWDLAPEYVEDNLATDIKISEITGKANNYTDGKVSEINSQLTASINEVDTTAKDAQTKANANATAIDELDNKIDERINDTATTTLTVTNGNTGSAKLYREGKTVSIYFVALNGKRSGGNDSTILTIPEGYRPPISFEQLVGSIDRSTLNSAQLSIGADGAIKWRRNSSYGSDYTFAITYTI
;
A
#
# COMPACT_ATOMS: atom_id res chain seq x y z
N MET A 1 18.52 -84.82 -15.26
CA MET A 1 17.27 -84.03 -15.13
C MET A 1 17.49 -83.03 -14.01
N ALA A 2 17.63 -81.75 -14.37
CA ALA A 2 17.69 -80.66 -13.41
C ALA A 2 16.27 -80.08 -13.30
N SER A 3 15.72 -79.98 -12.10
CA SER A 3 14.46 -79.28 -11.87
C SER A 3 14.72 -77.78 -11.94
N SER A 4 14.24 -77.12 -13.00
CA SER A 4 14.29 -75.65 -13.07
C SER A 4 13.25 -75.06 -12.12
N LEU A 5 13.70 -74.19 -11.20
CA LEU A 5 12.86 -73.46 -10.25
C LEU A 5 12.77 -71.99 -10.67
N TYR A 6 11.56 -71.49 -10.91
CA TYR A 6 11.32 -70.07 -11.21
C TYR A 6 10.65 -69.41 -10.02
N ASN A 7 11.27 -68.37 -9.48
CA ASN A 7 10.71 -67.58 -8.37
C ASN A 7 10.20 -66.24 -8.90
N LEU A 8 8.90 -66.00 -8.76
CA LEU A 8 8.21 -64.79 -9.21
C LEU A 8 7.60 -64.05 -8.02
N ALA A 9 7.61 -62.72 -8.07
CA ALA A 9 6.83 -61.87 -7.17
C ALA A 9 5.74 -61.19 -8.01
N LEU A 10 4.47 -61.48 -7.73
CA LEU A 10 3.35 -61.05 -8.55
C LEU A 10 2.35 -60.23 -7.74
N ASP A 11 2.00 -59.03 -8.22
CA ASP A 11 0.99 -58.19 -7.59
C ASP A 11 -0.37 -58.31 -8.31
N PHE A 12 -1.38 -58.69 -7.56
CA PHE A 12 -2.76 -58.85 -8.03
C PHE A 12 -3.52 -57.50 -8.15
N SER A 13 -2.95 -56.38 -7.68
CA SER A 13 -3.46 -55.03 -7.98
C SER A 13 -3.09 -54.54 -9.38
N LYS A 14 -2.13 -55.22 -10.03
CA LYS A 14 -1.60 -54.87 -11.35
C LYS A 14 -0.82 -53.54 -11.38
N GLU A 15 -0.41 -52.99 -10.24
CA GLU A 15 0.38 -51.75 -10.20
C GLU A 15 1.90 -51.97 -10.26
N LEU A 16 2.39 -53.17 -9.92
CA LEU A 16 3.80 -53.56 -10.00
C LEU A 16 4.03 -54.53 -11.17
N ASN A 17 4.95 -54.18 -12.09
CA ASN A 17 5.11 -54.88 -13.38
C ASN A 17 6.56 -55.34 -13.63
N TYR A 18 7.04 -56.28 -12.81
CA TYR A 18 8.35 -56.89 -12.98
C TYR A 18 8.27 -58.41 -12.82
N THR A 19 7.95 -59.11 -13.91
CA THR A 19 7.92 -60.57 -13.92
C THR A 19 9.08 -61.13 -14.74
N LYS A 20 9.92 -61.96 -14.12
CA LYS A 20 10.92 -62.74 -14.87
C LYS A 20 10.20 -63.65 -15.86
N ALA A 21 10.74 -63.77 -17.08
CA ALA A 21 10.23 -64.71 -18.05
C ALA A 21 10.44 -66.15 -17.57
N ILE A 22 9.42 -67.00 -17.70
CA ILE A 22 9.56 -68.44 -17.50
C ILE A 22 9.93 -69.05 -18.86
N MET A 23 11.05 -69.76 -18.91
CA MET A 23 11.56 -70.37 -20.13
C MET A 23 11.88 -71.85 -19.90
N ALA A 24 11.00 -72.75 -20.34
CA ALA A 24 11.17 -74.21 -20.18
C ALA A 24 11.14 -74.90 -21.56
N ARG A 25 11.52 -76.19 -21.69
CA ARG A 25 11.44 -76.90 -22.99
C ARG A 25 10.19 -77.75 -23.11
N GLN A 26 9.70 -77.91 -24.34
CA GLN A 26 8.55 -78.75 -24.65
C GLN A 26 8.80 -80.18 -24.17
N GLY A 27 7.86 -80.74 -23.39
CA GLY A 27 7.95 -82.08 -22.82
C GLY A 27 8.81 -82.21 -21.56
N ASP A 28 9.44 -81.14 -21.07
CA ASP A 28 10.13 -81.16 -19.77
C ASP A 28 9.14 -81.57 -18.65
N LYS A 29 9.61 -82.41 -17.72
CA LYS A 29 8.85 -82.85 -16.54
C LYS A 29 9.50 -82.30 -15.27
N GLY A 30 8.68 -81.95 -14.28
CA GLY A 30 9.15 -81.51 -12.96
C GLY A 30 9.60 -80.04 -12.91
N ILE A 31 9.16 -79.20 -13.85
CA ILE A 31 9.37 -77.74 -13.79
C ILE A 31 8.50 -77.17 -12.69
N THR A 32 9.10 -76.37 -11.81
CA THR A 32 8.42 -75.80 -10.65
C THR A 32 8.45 -74.28 -10.71
N VAL A 33 7.29 -73.64 -10.57
CA VAL A 33 7.15 -72.18 -10.53
C VAL A 33 6.62 -71.80 -9.15
N THR A 34 7.40 -71.06 -8.39
CA THR A 34 7.01 -70.53 -7.09
C THR A 34 6.72 -69.04 -7.22
N VAL A 35 5.57 -68.61 -6.69
CA VAL A 35 5.04 -67.26 -6.74
C VAL A 35 4.90 -66.73 -5.33
N LYS A 36 5.45 -65.55 -5.06
CA LYS A 36 5.15 -64.72 -3.89
C LYS A 36 4.04 -63.74 -4.26
N PRO A 37 2.82 -63.91 -3.74
CA PRO A 37 1.70 -63.05 -4.11
C PRO A 37 1.67 -61.78 -3.27
N PHE A 38 1.44 -60.64 -3.93
CA PHE A 38 1.25 -59.33 -3.33
C PHE A 38 -0.10 -58.73 -3.74
N LEU A 39 -0.60 -57.79 -2.94
CA LEU A 39 -1.74 -56.96 -3.26
C LEU A 39 -1.44 -55.52 -2.82
N ASN A 40 -1.33 -54.59 -3.79
CA ASN A 40 -0.95 -53.19 -3.55
C ASN A 40 0.42 -53.05 -2.86
N GLY A 41 1.40 -53.86 -3.28
CA GLY A 41 2.76 -53.85 -2.73
C GLY A 41 2.93 -54.49 -1.35
N LEU A 42 1.88 -55.06 -0.75
CA LEU A 42 1.93 -55.78 0.53
C LEU A 42 1.73 -57.29 0.34
N GLN A 43 2.34 -58.12 1.20
CA GLN A 43 2.22 -59.59 1.14
C GLN A 43 0.75 -60.02 1.20
N MET A 44 0.29 -60.79 0.22
CA MET A 44 -1.11 -61.21 0.10
C MET A 44 -1.42 -62.37 1.05
N ASP A 45 -2.59 -62.34 1.70
CA ASP A 45 -3.12 -63.49 2.44
C ASP A 45 -3.56 -64.59 1.46
N THR A 46 -2.86 -65.73 1.51
CA THR A 46 -3.09 -66.88 0.64
C THR A 46 -4.06 -67.91 1.23
N SER A 47 -4.48 -67.73 2.49
CA SER A 47 -5.23 -68.75 3.23
C SER A 47 -6.62 -69.02 2.66
N GLY A 48 -6.97 -70.29 2.48
CA GLY A 48 -8.31 -70.74 2.09
C GLY A 48 -8.75 -70.41 0.66
N GLY A 49 -7.85 -69.90 -0.20
CA GLY A 49 -8.13 -69.67 -1.62
C GLY A 49 -7.36 -70.63 -2.53
N THR A 50 -7.83 -70.77 -3.76
CA THR A 50 -7.20 -71.62 -4.79
C THR A 50 -6.46 -70.75 -5.79
N PHE A 51 -5.21 -71.10 -6.08
CA PHE A 51 -4.40 -70.47 -7.11
C PHE A 51 -4.33 -71.35 -8.36
N THR A 52 -4.50 -70.78 -9.54
CA THR A 52 -4.41 -71.49 -10.82
C THR A 52 -3.58 -70.67 -11.80
N LEU A 53 -2.49 -71.26 -12.32
CA LEU A 53 -1.76 -70.70 -13.44
C LEU A 53 -2.53 -71.04 -14.72
N LYS A 54 -2.88 -70.02 -15.48
CA LYS A 54 -3.67 -70.14 -16.71
C LYS A 54 -2.84 -69.63 -17.88
N GLY A 55 -3.12 -70.12 -19.08
CA GLY A 55 -2.43 -69.73 -20.29
C GLY A 55 -3.13 -70.21 -21.55
N THR A 56 -2.69 -69.68 -22.69
CA THR A 56 -3.15 -70.11 -24.01
C THR A 56 -1.94 -70.53 -24.83
N THR A 57 -1.91 -71.78 -25.30
CA THR A 57 -0.81 -72.32 -26.10
C THR A 57 -0.68 -71.57 -27.43
N PRO A 58 0.46 -71.71 -28.15
CA PRO A 58 0.66 -71.09 -29.46
C PRO A 58 -0.42 -71.46 -30.49
N SER A 59 -0.97 -72.68 -30.43
CA SER A 59 -2.10 -73.12 -31.28
C SER A 59 -3.48 -72.61 -30.83
N ASN A 60 -3.50 -71.69 -29.86
CA ASN A 60 -4.68 -71.10 -29.23
C ASN A 60 -5.54 -72.09 -28.42
N ARG A 61 -4.95 -73.14 -27.84
CA ARG A 61 -5.64 -74.00 -26.87
C ARG A 61 -5.46 -73.47 -25.46
N TYR A 62 -6.55 -73.46 -24.69
CA TYR A 62 -6.49 -73.06 -23.29
C TYR A 62 -5.84 -74.16 -22.43
N VAL A 63 -4.96 -73.76 -21.52
CA VAL A 63 -4.30 -74.63 -20.55
C VAL A 63 -4.34 -73.98 -19.17
N ASP A 64 -4.53 -74.81 -18.14
CA ASP A 64 -4.45 -74.40 -16.75
C ASP A 64 -3.72 -75.43 -15.89
N ASN A 65 -3.19 -74.97 -14.77
CA ASN A 65 -2.47 -75.78 -13.80
C ASN A 65 -2.74 -75.23 -12.39
N VAL A 66 -3.42 -76.01 -11.57
CA VAL A 66 -3.74 -75.64 -10.18
C VAL A 66 -2.48 -75.78 -9.33
N ALA A 67 -2.25 -74.83 -8.41
CA ALA A 67 -1.11 -74.85 -7.52
C ALA A 67 -1.01 -76.17 -6.73
N THR A 68 0.18 -76.75 -6.69
CA THR A 68 0.46 -78.01 -5.97
C THR A 68 0.77 -77.77 -4.50
N SER A 69 1.18 -76.55 -4.12
CA SER A 69 1.39 -76.14 -2.72
C SER A 69 1.05 -74.67 -2.54
N VAL A 70 0.39 -74.32 -1.42
CA VAL A 70 0.07 -72.94 -1.04
C VAL A 70 0.45 -72.75 0.43
N THR A 71 1.35 -71.81 0.70
CA THR A 71 1.78 -71.40 2.03
C THR A 71 1.46 -69.93 2.25
N SER A 72 1.63 -69.41 3.47
CA SER A 72 1.41 -67.99 3.79
C SER A 72 2.32 -67.03 3.02
N GLU A 73 3.46 -67.52 2.50
CA GLU A 73 4.45 -66.68 1.80
C GLU A 73 4.52 -66.99 0.29
N GLU A 74 4.35 -68.26 -0.09
CA GLU A 74 4.65 -68.77 -1.42
C GLU A 74 3.58 -69.74 -1.94
N VAL A 75 3.32 -69.66 -3.23
CA VAL A 75 2.42 -70.52 -4.01
C VAL A 75 3.23 -71.24 -5.08
N THR A 76 3.18 -72.56 -5.13
CA THR A 76 3.97 -73.36 -6.05
C THR A 76 3.10 -74.10 -7.06
N PHE A 77 3.49 -74.02 -8.34
CA PHE A 77 2.90 -74.75 -9.47
C PHE A 77 3.91 -75.75 -10.00
N SER A 78 3.44 -76.94 -10.39
CA SER A 78 4.26 -77.93 -11.08
C SER A 78 3.75 -78.07 -12.52
N LEU A 79 4.56 -77.62 -13.47
CA LEU A 79 4.19 -77.58 -14.87
C LEU A 79 4.60 -78.89 -15.54
N ASP A 80 3.59 -79.65 -15.98
CA ASP A 80 3.76 -80.91 -16.72
C ASP A 80 2.66 -81.11 -17.78
N GLY A 81 2.74 -82.22 -18.50
CA GLY A 81 1.66 -82.73 -19.35
C GLY A 81 1.17 -81.74 -20.40
N THR A 82 -0.12 -81.41 -20.34
CA THR A 82 -0.81 -80.54 -21.31
C THR A 82 -0.27 -79.11 -21.31
N PHE A 83 0.19 -78.59 -20.18
CA PHE A 83 0.76 -77.23 -20.09
C PHE A 83 2.13 -77.12 -20.76
N MET A 84 2.85 -78.24 -20.90
CA MET A 84 4.18 -78.33 -21.53
C MET A 84 4.16 -79.02 -22.91
N SER A 85 2.99 -79.14 -23.54
CA SER A 85 2.78 -80.00 -24.71
C SER A 85 3.13 -79.36 -26.05
N GLU A 86 3.30 -78.04 -26.12
CA GLU A 86 3.60 -77.29 -27.36
C GLU A 86 4.78 -76.34 -27.16
N ALA A 87 5.67 -76.27 -28.14
CA ALA A 87 6.72 -75.26 -28.21
C ALA A 87 6.18 -73.93 -28.77
N GLY A 88 6.61 -72.82 -28.18
CA GLY A 88 6.33 -71.46 -28.59
C GLY A 88 6.00 -70.54 -27.40
N TYR A 89 5.59 -69.32 -27.73
CA TYR A 89 5.14 -68.32 -26.75
C TYR A 89 3.68 -68.58 -26.34
N TYR A 90 3.43 -68.68 -25.03
CA TYR A 90 2.08 -68.85 -24.52
C TYR A 90 1.48 -67.48 -24.24
N LYS A 91 0.28 -67.25 -24.76
CA LYS A 91 -0.45 -65.98 -24.65
C LYS A 91 -1.30 -65.99 -23.39
N HIS A 92 -1.54 -64.81 -22.81
CA HIS A 92 -2.42 -64.63 -21.64
C HIS A 92 -2.09 -65.59 -20.50
N CYS A 93 -0.79 -65.70 -20.19
CA CYS A 93 -0.35 -66.51 -19.08
C CYS A 93 -0.45 -65.69 -17.80
N TYR A 94 -1.28 -66.05 -16.83
CA TYR A 94 -1.42 -65.31 -15.59
C TYR A 94 -1.81 -66.23 -14.45
N VAL A 95 -1.64 -65.77 -13.21
CA VAL A 95 -2.14 -66.49 -12.04
C VAL A 95 -3.49 -65.91 -11.64
N GLU A 96 -4.47 -66.80 -11.51
CA GLU A 96 -5.78 -66.51 -10.91
C GLU A 96 -5.78 -66.97 -9.46
N TYR A 97 -6.28 -66.12 -8.57
CA TYR A 97 -6.64 -66.47 -7.21
C TYR A 97 -8.15 -66.43 -7.05
N ARG A 98 -8.74 -67.48 -6.47
CA ARG A 98 -10.17 -67.57 -6.22
C ARG A 98 -10.45 -67.99 -4.77
N LYS A 99 -11.26 -67.19 -4.07
CA LYS A 99 -11.77 -67.49 -2.74
C LYS A 99 -13.22 -67.00 -2.67
N ASP A 100 -14.14 -67.90 -2.34
CA ASP A 100 -15.59 -67.66 -2.39
C ASP A 100 -16.01 -67.03 -3.74
N ASN A 101 -16.63 -65.85 -3.72
CA ASN A 101 -17.05 -65.12 -4.92
C ASN A 101 -15.98 -64.15 -5.47
N GLN A 102 -14.81 -64.05 -4.83
CA GLN A 102 -13.76 -63.13 -5.26
C GLN A 102 -12.78 -63.83 -6.22
N ILE A 103 -12.55 -63.18 -7.36
CA ILE A 103 -11.54 -63.58 -8.35
C ILE A 103 -10.57 -62.41 -8.50
N LEU A 104 -9.28 -62.67 -8.29
CA LEU A 104 -8.20 -61.74 -8.57
C LEU A 104 -7.27 -62.37 -9.61
N THR A 105 -6.74 -61.57 -10.52
CA THR A 105 -5.75 -62.03 -11.50
C THR A 105 -4.54 -61.13 -11.48
N THR A 106 -3.37 -61.70 -11.74
CA THR A 106 -2.18 -60.92 -12.04
C THR A 106 -2.30 -60.28 -13.43
N GLN A 107 -1.31 -59.48 -13.80
CA GLN A 107 -1.04 -59.20 -15.21
C GLN A 107 -0.48 -60.44 -15.92
N ASP A 108 -0.44 -60.39 -17.25
CA ASP A 108 0.16 -61.44 -18.07
C ASP A 108 1.66 -61.56 -17.80
N ILE A 109 2.08 -62.77 -17.48
CA ILE A 109 3.45 -63.23 -17.31
C ILE A 109 3.95 -63.77 -18.64
N ILE A 110 5.23 -63.54 -18.90
CA ILE A 110 5.90 -64.03 -20.11
C ILE A 110 6.27 -65.51 -19.90
N PHE A 111 5.68 -66.41 -20.70
CA PHE A 111 5.99 -67.83 -20.71
C PHE A 111 6.38 -68.32 -22.12
N PHE A 112 7.56 -68.93 -22.24
CA PHE A 112 8.06 -69.55 -23.46
C PHE A 112 8.37 -71.02 -23.23
N SER A 113 7.79 -71.89 -24.06
CA SER A 113 8.22 -73.28 -24.19
C SER A 113 9.14 -73.42 -25.40
N LEU A 114 10.42 -73.70 -25.21
CA LEU A 114 11.38 -73.87 -26.29
C LEU A 114 11.24 -75.27 -26.91
N GLY A 115 11.34 -75.37 -28.23
CA GLY A 115 11.37 -76.68 -28.91
C GLY A 115 12.60 -77.50 -28.49
N VAL A 116 12.49 -78.83 -28.53
CA VAL A 116 13.65 -79.71 -28.34
C VAL A 116 14.59 -79.56 -29.54
N SER A 117 15.77 -78.98 -29.31
CA SER A 117 16.86 -78.91 -30.29
C SER A 117 18.11 -79.54 -29.68
N ASP A 118 18.72 -80.50 -30.38
CA ASP A 118 20.01 -81.08 -30.00
C ASP A 118 21.12 -80.05 -30.27
N ILE A 119 21.42 -79.20 -29.28
CA ILE A 119 22.60 -78.32 -29.31
C ILE A 119 23.75 -78.96 -28.53
N SER A 120 24.98 -78.80 -29.02
CA SER A 120 26.18 -79.33 -28.36
C SER A 120 26.47 -78.58 -27.05
N GLN A 121 27.05 -79.26 -26.07
CA GLN A 121 27.31 -78.70 -24.73
C GLN A 121 28.17 -77.43 -24.77
N GLY A 122 29.16 -77.36 -25.66
CA GLY A 122 30.01 -76.17 -25.80
C GLY A 122 29.29 -74.92 -26.34
N GLN A 123 28.25 -75.08 -27.17
CA GLN A 123 27.44 -73.94 -27.63
C GLN A 123 26.48 -73.47 -26.53
N ALA A 124 25.98 -74.39 -25.70
CA ALA A 124 25.15 -74.04 -24.56
C ALA A 124 25.95 -73.22 -23.51
N ASP A 125 27.20 -73.60 -23.24
CA ASP A 125 28.06 -72.90 -22.29
C ASP A 125 28.39 -71.45 -22.74
N GLU A 126 28.59 -71.22 -24.04
CA GLU A 126 28.82 -69.88 -24.60
C GLU A 126 27.59 -68.97 -24.45
N TYR A 127 26.39 -69.47 -24.77
CA TYR A 127 25.14 -68.72 -24.57
C TYR A 127 24.87 -68.41 -23.10
N VAL A 128 25.16 -69.35 -22.19
CA VAL A 128 25.02 -69.13 -20.74
C VAL A 128 25.96 -68.03 -20.28
N SER A 129 27.22 -68.06 -20.70
CA SER A 129 28.23 -67.04 -20.34
C SER A 129 27.83 -65.62 -20.80
N GLN A 130 27.34 -65.47 -22.04
CA GLN A 130 26.87 -64.17 -22.54
C GLN A 130 25.64 -63.64 -21.78
N LEU A 131 24.73 -64.54 -21.39
CA LEU A 131 23.56 -64.18 -20.58
C LEU A 131 23.97 -63.78 -19.16
N GLU A 132 24.91 -64.49 -18.54
CA GLU A 132 25.44 -64.15 -17.21
C GLU A 132 26.12 -62.78 -17.22
N GLU A 133 26.91 -62.46 -18.26
CA GLU A 133 27.55 -61.14 -18.38
C GLU A 133 26.52 -60.02 -18.59
N LEU A 134 25.47 -60.26 -19.38
CA LEU A 134 24.38 -59.30 -19.57
C LEU A 134 23.59 -59.06 -18.28
N ILE A 135 23.29 -60.12 -17.53
CA ILE A 135 22.64 -60.03 -16.22
C ILE A 135 23.51 -59.24 -15.24
N ARG A 136 24.82 -59.47 -15.23
CA ARG A 136 25.76 -58.72 -14.40
C ARG A 136 25.74 -57.23 -14.74
N LYS A 137 25.89 -56.87 -16.02
CA LYS A 137 25.85 -55.46 -16.48
C LYS A 137 24.51 -54.79 -16.18
N TYR A 138 23.41 -55.53 -16.32
CA TYR A 138 22.09 -55.05 -15.97
C TYR A 138 21.98 -54.74 -14.47
N ASN A 139 22.42 -55.66 -13.60
CA ASN A 139 22.39 -55.46 -12.15
C ASN A 139 23.30 -54.30 -11.71
N GLU A 140 24.52 -54.20 -12.26
CA GLU A 140 25.44 -53.08 -11.97
C GLU A 140 24.83 -51.72 -12.35
N THR A 141 24.19 -51.65 -13.52
CA THR A 141 23.51 -50.42 -13.99
C THR A 141 22.30 -50.08 -13.12
N PHE A 142 21.55 -51.10 -12.71
CA PHE A 142 20.39 -50.95 -11.84
C PHE A 142 20.78 -50.46 -10.44
N ASP A 143 21.83 -51.03 -9.84
CA ASP A 143 22.33 -50.62 -8.53
C ASP A 143 22.83 -49.17 -8.56
N ALA A 144 23.52 -48.76 -9.63
CA ALA A 144 23.95 -47.37 -9.83
C ALA A 144 22.76 -46.41 -9.94
N PHE A 145 21.72 -46.78 -10.71
CA PHE A 145 20.48 -46.00 -10.80
C PHE A 145 19.79 -45.87 -9.44
N MET A 146 19.67 -46.96 -8.69
CA MET A 146 19.06 -46.95 -7.35
C MET A 146 19.85 -46.08 -6.36
N ALA A 147 21.18 -46.09 -6.44
CA ALA A 147 22.03 -45.22 -5.62
C ALA A 147 21.82 -43.73 -5.94
N GLU A 148 21.70 -43.37 -7.23
CA GLU A 148 21.39 -42.01 -7.65
C GLU A 148 20.02 -41.55 -7.12
N ILE A 149 18.99 -42.39 -7.28
CA ILE A 149 17.64 -42.11 -6.77
C ILE A 149 17.66 -41.90 -5.26
N LYS A 150 18.37 -42.75 -4.51
CA LYS A 150 18.53 -42.61 -3.06
C LYS A 150 19.16 -41.26 -2.69
N GLY A 151 20.24 -40.88 -3.38
CA GLY A 151 20.90 -39.58 -3.14
C GLY A 151 19.98 -38.39 -3.41
N ARG A 152 19.14 -38.46 -4.45
CA ARG A 152 18.13 -37.43 -4.75
C ARG A 152 17.05 -37.37 -3.66
N VAL A 153 16.58 -38.52 -3.18
CA VAL A 153 15.61 -38.60 -2.08
C VAL A 153 16.18 -38.00 -0.79
N ASP A 154 17.42 -38.34 -0.43
CA ASP A 154 18.08 -37.79 0.76
C ASP A 154 18.23 -36.27 0.67
N SER A 155 18.61 -35.75 -0.50
CA SER A 155 18.70 -34.30 -0.73
C SER A 155 17.33 -33.60 -0.60
N LEU A 156 16.28 -34.19 -1.17
CA LEU A 156 14.92 -33.66 -1.05
C LEU A 156 14.44 -33.68 0.41
N ASN A 157 14.73 -34.73 1.17
CA ASN A 157 14.39 -34.81 2.60
C ASN A 157 15.09 -33.72 3.42
N GLN A 158 16.35 -33.41 3.11
CA GLN A 158 17.06 -32.30 3.76
C GLN A 158 16.40 -30.96 3.42
N GLN A 159 16.07 -30.71 2.15
CA GLN A 159 15.37 -29.47 1.74
C GLN A 159 14.01 -29.33 2.42
N ILE A 160 13.24 -30.42 2.54
CA ILE A 160 11.95 -30.44 3.25
C ILE A 160 12.16 -30.08 4.73
N THR A 161 13.21 -30.61 5.36
CA THR A 161 13.55 -30.32 6.77
C THR A 161 13.88 -28.84 6.95
N ASP A 162 14.73 -28.29 6.07
CA ASP A 162 15.12 -26.88 6.10
C ASP A 162 13.92 -25.95 5.89
N LEU A 163 13.06 -26.26 4.90
CA LEU A 163 11.83 -25.52 4.64
C LEU A 163 10.86 -25.58 5.83
N THR A 164 10.75 -26.73 6.49
CA THR A 164 9.94 -26.90 7.71
C THR A 164 10.46 -26.01 8.84
N GLY A 165 11.78 -25.92 9.02
CA GLY A 165 12.41 -25.02 10.00
C GLY A 165 12.18 -23.53 9.69
N GLN A 166 12.28 -23.15 8.41
CA GLN A 166 11.97 -21.79 7.96
C GLN A 166 10.50 -21.43 8.20
N ALA A 167 9.58 -22.34 7.87
CA ALA A 167 8.15 -22.17 8.10
C ALA A 167 7.83 -22.00 9.60
N LYS A 168 8.49 -22.78 10.48
CA LYS A 168 8.34 -22.63 11.93
C LYS A 168 8.81 -21.26 12.43
N THR A 169 9.96 -20.78 11.93
CA THR A 169 10.47 -19.44 12.26
C THR A 169 9.53 -18.33 11.81
N LEU A 170 8.96 -18.46 10.60
CA LEU A 170 7.97 -17.50 10.09
C LEU A 170 6.68 -17.51 10.92
N GLN A 171 6.24 -18.71 11.35
CA GLN A 171 5.08 -18.85 12.23
C GLN A 171 5.28 -18.13 13.56
N ASP A 172 6.44 -18.31 14.20
CA ASP A 172 6.75 -17.65 15.48
C ASP A 172 6.78 -16.12 15.34
N LYS A 173 7.32 -15.59 14.23
CA LYS A 173 7.27 -14.16 13.92
C LYS A 173 5.84 -13.66 13.70
N LEU A 174 5.02 -14.42 12.98
CA LEU A 174 3.62 -14.07 12.73
C LEU A 174 2.83 -14.00 14.05
N ASP A 175 3.06 -14.93 14.98
CA ASP A 175 2.35 -14.95 16.25
C ASP A 175 2.78 -13.80 17.17
N ALA A 176 4.07 -13.43 17.19
CA ALA A 176 4.54 -12.23 17.88
C ALA A 176 3.89 -10.95 17.30
N LEU A 177 3.82 -10.83 15.97
CA LEU A 177 3.16 -9.71 15.29
C LEU A 177 1.67 -9.61 15.63
N LYS A 178 0.96 -10.74 15.70
CA LYS A 178 -0.45 -10.76 16.14
C LYS A 178 -0.61 -10.25 17.57
N GLU A 179 0.31 -10.60 18.47
CA GLU A 179 0.29 -10.12 19.85
C GLU A 179 0.49 -8.60 19.91
N GLU A 180 1.42 -8.05 19.13
CA GLU A 180 1.64 -6.60 19.02
C GLU A 180 0.42 -5.88 18.43
N ILE A 181 -0.18 -6.40 17.37
CA ILE A 181 -1.40 -5.85 16.77
C ILE A 181 -2.55 -5.86 17.78
N SER A 182 -2.69 -6.93 18.57
CA SER A 182 -3.69 -7.01 19.63
C SER A 182 -3.52 -5.91 20.69
N LYS A 183 -2.28 -5.55 21.04
CA LYS A 183 -1.99 -4.43 21.96
C LYS A 183 -2.39 -3.07 21.37
N LEU A 184 -2.22 -2.88 20.06
CA LEU A 184 -2.63 -1.64 19.37
C LEU A 184 -4.15 -1.50 19.24
N GLY A 185 -4.90 -2.60 19.16
CA GLY A 185 -6.37 -2.57 19.15
C GLY A 185 -7.02 -2.07 20.45
N ASN A 186 -6.25 -1.97 21.54
CA ASN A 186 -6.74 -1.63 22.88
C ASN A 186 -6.30 -0.24 23.37
N LEU A 187 -6.00 0.69 22.47
CA LEU A 187 -5.65 2.05 22.85
C LEU A 187 -6.82 2.71 23.62
N GLN A 188 -6.47 3.31 24.75
CA GLN A 188 -7.38 4.04 25.62
C GLN A 188 -7.45 5.50 25.19
N VAL A 189 -8.63 6.09 25.33
CA VAL A 189 -8.89 7.46 24.93
C VAL A 189 -9.16 8.31 26.17
N MET A 190 -8.61 9.51 26.17
CA MET A 190 -8.88 10.52 27.17
C MET A 190 -9.15 11.87 26.50
N TYR A 191 -9.85 12.74 27.18
CA TYR A 191 -10.26 14.05 26.71
C TYR A 191 -9.90 15.09 27.76
N SER A 192 -9.42 16.24 27.31
CA SER A 192 -9.03 17.33 28.19
C SER A 192 -9.23 18.68 27.53
N ASN A 193 -9.51 19.71 28.31
CA ASN A 193 -9.48 21.10 27.84
C ASN A 193 -8.08 21.73 28.00
N SER A 194 -7.13 21.05 28.65
CA SER A 194 -5.74 21.50 28.85
C SER A 194 -4.73 20.36 28.63
N ILE A 195 -3.53 20.70 28.19
CA ILE A 195 -2.37 19.77 28.15
C ILE A 195 -1.24 20.23 29.10
N ASP A 196 -1.35 21.42 29.67
CA ASP A 196 -0.42 21.91 30.67
C ASP A 196 -0.84 21.43 32.06
N PHE A 197 -0.62 20.15 32.31
CA PHE A 197 -0.89 19.52 33.60
C PHE A 197 0.18 19.85 34.66
N GLY A 198 1.13 20.75 34.39
CA GLY A 198 2.20 21.10 35.31
C GLY A 198 3.14 19.94 35.70
N GLY A 199 4.09 20.26 36.58
CA GLY A 199 5.13 19.35 37.07
C GLY A 199 4.72 18.37 38.17
N TYR A 200 3.42 18.07 38.34
CA TYR A 200 2.94 17.23 39.44
C TYR A 200 3.19 15.73 39.22
N ASP A 201 3.15 14.97 40.32
CA ASP A 201 3.18 13.51 40.31
C ASP A 201 1.76 12.95 40.33
N TYR A 202 1.37 12.36 39.19
CA TYR A 202 0.04 11.81 38.91
C TYR A 202 -0.04 10.29 39.14
N SER A 203 0.99 9.67 39.73
CA SER A 203 1.01 8.23 40.02
C SER A 203 -0.01 7.80 41.10
N GLY A 204 -0.48 8.77 41.89
CA GLY A 204 -1.43 8.58 42.97
C GLY A 204 -2.91 8.67 42.58
N LYS A 205 -3.80 8.68 43.58
CA LYS A 205 -5.24 8.82 43.36
C LYS A 205 -5.60 10.30 43.08
N PRO A 206 -6.61 10.56 42.22
CA PRO A 206 -7.05 11.91 41.89
C PRO A 206 -7.36 12.75 43.13
N ASN A 207 -6.97 14.02 43.10
CA ASN A 207 -7.37 14.97 44.13
C ASN A 207 -8.82 15.40 43.89
N LEU A 208 -9.64 15.31 44.92
CA LEU A 208 -11.04 15.72 44.93
C LEU A 208 -11.23 17.13 45.51
N MET A 209 -10.18 17.76 46.01
CA MET A 209 -10.21 19.09 46.61
C MET A 209 -9.79 20.18 45.61
N SER A 210 -10.48 21.32 45.62
CA SER A 210 -10.11 22.49 44.83
C SER A 210 -8.98 23.28 45.50
N LYS A 211 -8.21 24.05 44.71
CA LYS A 211 -7.19 24.96 45.25
C LYS A 211 -7.88 26.07 46.04
N LEU A 212 -7.58 26.17 47.33
CA LEU A 212 -8.09 27.21 48.22
C LEU A 212 -7.24 28.48 48.15
N LYS A 213 -7.89 29.63 48.28
CA LYS A 213 -7.27 30.97 48.37
C LYS A 213 -7.58 31.59 49.72
N SER A 214 -6.77 32.56 50.15
CA SER A 214 -7.02 33.31 51.41
C SER A 214 -8.40 33.99 51.41
N SER A 215 -8.85 34.46 50.24
CA SER A 215 -10.19 35.03 50.04
C SER A 215 -11.33 34.04 50.28
N ASP A 216 -11.08 32.74 50.36
CA ASP A 216 -12.14 31.73 50.52
C ASP A 216 -12.54 31.52 51.97
N PHE A 217 -11.85 32.17 52.90
CA PHE A 217 -12.03 32.00 54.34
C PHE A 217 -12.81 33.14 54.98
N ASN A 218 -13.52 32.81 56.05
CA ASN A 218 -13.83 33.73 57.13
C ASN A 218 -12.65 33.72 58.10
N VAL A 219 -12.01 34.87 58.24
CA VAL A 219 -10.91 35.08 59.20
C VAL A 219 -11.55 35.35 60.56
N GLY A 220 -11.33 34.43 61.50
CA GLY A 220 -11.82 34.55 62.88
C GLY A 220 -10.99 35.53 63.72
N TYR A 221 -11.14 35.44 65.03
CA TYR A 221 -10.36 36.21 66.00
C TYR A 221 -8.97 35.59 66.20
N HIS A 222 -8.05 36.40 66.74
CA HIS A 222 -6.70 35.98 67.17
C HIS A 222 -5.72 35.55 66.06
N GLY A 223 -6.02 35.88 64.81
CA GLY A 223 -5.07 35.68 63.72
C GLY A 223 -5.46 36.35 62.41
N SER A 224 -4.55 36.25 61.43
CA SER A 224 -4.72 36.75 60.07
C SER A 224 -4.40 35.66 59.05
N LEU A 225 -4.86 35.86 57.82
CA LEU A 225 -4.63 34.95 56.70
C LEU A 225 -4.24 35.73 55.46
N THR A 226 -3.06 35.43 54.92
CA THR A 226 -2.54 35.99 53.67
C THR A 226 -2.13 34.87 52.70
N LEU A 227 -1.66 35.25 51.52
CA LEU A 227 -1.09 34.32 50.55
C LEU A 227 0.39 34.64 50.39
N ASP A 228 1.26 33.68 50.69
CA ASP A 228 2.72 33.78 50.49
C ASP A 228 3.15 32.75 49.45
N ASN A 229 3.57 33.19 48.27
CA ASN A 229 3.95 32.33 47.14
C ASN A 229 2.92 31.21 46.87
N GLU A 230 1.65 31.60 46.76
CA GLU A 230 0.49 30.71 46.60
C GLU A 230 0.16 29.77 47.78
N LYS A 231 0.84 29.91 48.92
CA LYS A 231 0.58 29.14 50.14
C LYS A 231 -0.29 29.95 51.09
N LEU A 232 -1.25 29.30 51.75
CA LEU A 232 -2.08 29.94 52.76
C LEU A 232 -1.23 30.18 54.00
N HIS A 233 -1.00 31.44 54.36
CA HIS A 233 -0.16 31.82 55.50
C HIS A 233 -1.04 32.34 56.64
N PHE A 234 -1.10 31.57 57.72
CA PHE A 234 -1.85 31.88 58.93
C PHE A 234 -0.90 32.46 59.97
N THR A 235 -1.26 33.58 60.58
CA THR A 235 -0.47 34.22 61.64
C THR A 235 -1.32 34.40 62.88
N SER A 236 -0.82 33.97 64.03
CA SER A 236 -1.45 34.18 65.34
C SER A 236 -0.97 35.48 65.96
N ASP A 237 -1.86 36.19 66.65
CA ASP A 237 -1.46 37.32 67.51
C ASP A 237 -1.02 36.89 68.93
N GLY A 238 -1.08 35.58 69.22
CA GLY A 238 -0.69 34.99 70.50
C GLY A 238 -1.70 35.17 71.64
N THR A 239 -2.81 35.86 71.39
CA THR A 239 -3.82 36.20 72.42
C THR A 239 -4.89 35.11 72.58
N GLY A 240 -5.11 34.27 71.56
CA GLY A 240 -6.09 33.17 71.58
C GLY A 240 -5.88 32.13 70.48
N SER A 241 -6.82 31.19 70.34
CA SER A 241 -6.77 30.15 69.30
C SER A 241 -7.21 30.70 67.95
N ILE A 242 -6.48 30.33 66.89
CA ILE A 242 -6.93 30.56 65.52
C ILE A 242 -8.10 29.61 65.22
N ILE A 243 -9.21 30.19 64.77
CA ILE A 243 -10.36 29.43 64.24
C ILE A 243 -10.79 30.08 62.93
N MET A 244 -10.45 29.45 61.81
CA MET A 244 -10.80 29.94 60.48
C MET A 244 -11.48 28.83 59.69
N PHE A 245 -12.39 29.20 58.80
CA PHE A 245 -13.12 28.23 57.99
C PHE A 245 -13.51 28.80 56.63
N THR A 246 -13.65 27.94 55.62
CA THR A 246 -14.03 28.38 54.29
C THR A 246 -15.47 28.88 54.31
N ARG A 247 -15.68 30.09 53.79
CA ARG A 247 -17.00 30.68 53.60
C ARG A 247 -17.66 30.18 52.31
N ILE A 248 -16.86 29.73 51.36
CA ILE A 248 -17.32 29.03 50.16
C ILE A 248 -17.56 27.55 50.48
N ASN A 249 -18.43 26.94 49.67
CA ASN A 249 -18.60 25.49 49.68
C ASN A 249 -17.34 24.83 49.11
N THR A 250 -16.98 23.69 49.67
CA THR A 250 -15.88 22.89 49.17
C THR A 250 -16.41 21.72 48.36
N PRO A 251 -15.56 21.08 47.53
CA PRO A 251 -15.97 19.93 46.76
C PRO A 251 -16.60 18.84 47.60
N GLN A 252 -17.61 18.20 47.03
CA GLN A 252 -18.43 17.23 47.71
C GLN A 252 -17.78 15.84 47.65
N LEU A 253 -17.98 15.02 48.68
CA LEU A 253 -17.52 13.62 48.73
C LEU A 253 -18.73 12.68 48.72
N THR A 254 -18.54 11.46 48.22
CA THR A 254 -19.58 10.43 48.26
C THR A 254 -19.70 9.86 49.69
N SER A 255 -20.91 9.81 50.24
CA SER A 255 -21.14 9.17 51.55
C SER A 255 -20.93 7.65 51.46
N GLY A 256 -20.41 7.06 52.53
CA GLY A 256 -20.12 5.62 52.67
C GLY A 256 -18.72 5.20 52.23
N LYS A 257 -17.93 6.10 51.63
CA LYS A 257 -16.57 5.80 51.17
C LYS A 257 -15.50 6.24 52.17
N THR A 258 -14.33 5.60 52.09
CA THR A 258 -13.14 5.97 52.88
C THR A 258 -12.26 6.92 52.10
N TYR A 259 -11.82 8.00 52.75
CA TYR A 259 -10.95 9.00 52.15
C TYR A 259 -9.80 9.35 53.07
N THR A 260 -8.71 9.85 52.47
CA THR A 260 -7.59 10.47 53.15
C THR A 260 -7.54 11.96 52.82
N LEU A 261 -7.51 12.81 53.84
CA LEU A 261 -7.17 14.23 53.74
C LEU A 261 -5.69 14.38 54.08
N SER A 262 -4.93 15.10 53.26
CA SER A 262 -3.52 15.41 53.50
C SER A 262 -3.22 16.86 53.15
N ALA A 263 -2.20 17.43 53.79
CA ALA A 263 -1.69 18.76 53.49
C ALA A 263 -0.24 18.89 53.96
N LYS A 264 0.49 19.82 53.35
CA LYS A 264 1.80 20.24 53.82
C LYS A 264 1.67 21.45 54.74
N VAL A 265 2.39 21.40 55.84
CA VAL A 265 2.48 22.47 56.84
C VAL A 265 3.94 22.88 56.98
N ARG A 266 4.19 24.17 57.15
CA ARG A 266 5.48 24.71 57.56
C ARG A 266 5.26 25.82 58.57
N PHE A 267 5.61 25.60 59.82
CA PHE A 267 5.59 26.67 60.84
C PHE A 267 6.73 27.65 60.55
N ASP A 268 6.47 28.95 60.71
CA ASP A 268 7.49 29.99 60.55
C ASP A 268 8.54 29.88 61.66
N GLU A 269 9.78 30.24 61.36
CA GLU A 269 10.85 30.26 62.35
C GLU A 269 10.45 31.12 63.57
N GLY A 270 10.69 30.59 64.77
CA GLY A 270 10.30 31.23 66.03
C GLY A 270 8.86 30.98 66.48
N THR A 271 8.06 30.21 65.73
CA THR A 271 6.71 29.83 66.17
C THR A 271 6.76 28.91 67.38
N THR A 272 5.94 29.21 68.39
CA THR A 272 5.87 28.48 69.67
C THR A 272 4.43 28.17 70.07
N GLY A 273 4.22 27.35 71.10
CA GLY A 273 2.90 26.94 71.60
C GLY A 273 2.48 25.56 71.09
N ALA A 274 1.17 25.33 70.97
CA ALA A 274 0.59 24.00 70.69
C ALA A 274 0.64 23.61 69.19
N ILE A 275 1.83 23.64 68.58
CA ILE A 275 2.02 23.36 67.15
C ILE A 275 1.62 21.94 66.74
N ASP A 276 1.71 20.97 67.65
CA ASP A 276 1.31 19.57 67.52
C ASP A 276 -0.21 19.35 67.53
N LYS A 277 -0.97 20.38 67.91
CA LYS A 277 -2.43 20.34 67.96
C LYS A 277 -3.10 20.94 66.73
N LEU A 278 -2.34 21.33 65.70
CA LEU A 278 -2.92 21.83 64.45
C LEU A 278 -3.80 20.75 63.81
N ARG A 279 -5.02 21.13 63.45
CA ARG A 279 -5.92 20.27 62.67
C ARG A 279 -6.54 21.01 61.50
N LEU A 280 -6.57 20.31 60.37
CA LEU A 280 -7.31 20.67 59.16
C LEU A 280 -8.49 19.72 59.03
N VAL A 281 -9.70 20.26 58.98
CA VAL A 281 -10.92 19.46 59.09
C VAL A 281 -11.87 19.73 57.94
N TYR A 282 -12.34 18.67 57.28
CA TYR A 282 -13.46 18.68 56.34
C TYR A 282 -14.75 18.29 57.08
N ARG A 283 -15.78 19.14 57.01
CA ARG A 283 -17.00 19.00 57.82
C ARG A 283 -18.25 19.54 57.11
N THR A 284 -19.43 19.19 57.64
CA THR A 284 -20.74 19.62 57.11
C THR A 284 -21.33 20.78 57.89
N SER A 285 -22.14 21.58 57.21
CA SER A 285 -23.13 22.49 57.81
C SER A 285 -24.53 22.08 57.34
N PRO A 286 -25.56 22.14 58.21
CA PRO A 286 -25.50 22.40 59.65
C PRO A 286 -24.96 21.20 60.46
N GLY A 287 -24.78 21.40 61.77
CA GLY A 287 -24.37 20.36 62.72
C GLY A 287 -22.86 20.20 62.92
N GLU A 288 -22.03 20.89 62.12
CA GLU A 288 -20.56 20.95 62.25
C GLU A 288 -19.87 19.58 62.35
N LYS A 289 -20.49 18.53 61.79
CA LYS A 289 -20.00 17.17 61.91
C LYS A 289 -18.67 17.04 61.20
N ILE A 290 -17.64 16.66 61.95
CA ILE A 290 -16.32 16.33 61.42
C ILE A 290 -16.42 15.05 60.61
N LEU A 291 -16.04 15.11 59.34
CA LEU A 291 -16.04 13.96 58.43
C LEU A 291 -14.64 13.43 58.15
N LEU A 292 -13.66 14.33 58.00
CA LEU A 292 -12.23 14.01 57.89
C LEU A 292 -11.43 15.04 58.67
N GLU A 293 -10.40 14.59 59.38
CA GLU A 293 -9.45 15.44 60.07
C GLU A 293 -8.04 15.00 59.71
N ALA A 294 -7.21 15.94 59.28
CA ALA A 294 -5.78 15.77 59.14
C ALA A 294 -5.07 16.53 60.26
N ASN A 295 -4.22 15.82 61.00
CA ASN A 295 -3.40 16.35 62.08
C ASN A 295 -2.06 15.61 62.13
N SER A 296 -1.17 15.99 63.04
CA SER A 296 0.01 15.20 63.40
C SER A 296 0.41 15.53 64.83
N THR A 297 0.31 14.55 65.73
CA THR A 297 0.67 14.70 67.14
C THR A 297 2.17 14.56 67.40
N ASN A 298 2.97 14.28 66.37
CA ASN A 298 4.41 14.03 66.48
C ASN A 298 5.23 15.28 66.12
N ILE A 299 4.59 16.42 65.86
CA ILE A 299 5.27 17.67 65.54
C ILE A 299 5.93 18.20 66.81
N THR A 300 7.21 18.54 66.72
CA THR A 300 7.97 19.12 67.84
C THR A 300 8.55 20.47 67.45
N THR A 301 9.15 21.18 68.42
CA THR A 301 9.83 22.45 68.14
C THR A 301 10.97 22.31 67.14
N ASP A 302 11.57 21.12 67.03
CA ASP A 302 12.64 20.84 66.06
C ASP A 302 12.12 20.79 64.62
N ASP A 303 10.81 20.70 64.42
CA ASP A 303 10.14 20.72 63.12
C ASP A 303 9.77 22.14 62.66
N VAL A 304 9.92 23.14 63.54
CA VAL A 304 9.70 24.55 63.18
C VAL A 304 10.66 24.96 62.06
N GLY A 305 10.13 25.67 61.06
CA GLY A 305 10.88 26.03 59.86
C GLY A 305 11.00 24.91 58.83
N LYS A 306 10.62 23.66 59.13
CA LYS A 306 10.64 22.52 58.20
C LYS A 306 9.27 22.28 57.56
N GLU A 307 9.27 21.67 56.38
CA GLU A 307 8.06 21.17 55.74
C GLU A 307 7.68 19.82 56.34
N ILE A 308 6.45 19.72 56.84
CA ILE A 308 5.87 18.51 57.44
C ILE A 308 4.56 18.17 56.72
N THR A 309 4.20 16.89 56.68
CA THR A 309 2.92 16.45 56.11
C THR A 309 1.97 16.04 57.23
N ILE A 310 0.80 16.66 57.28
CA ILE A 310 -0.31 16.21 58.12
C ILE A 310 -1.28 15.39 57.26
N LYS A 311 -1.89 14.37 57.86
CA LYS A 311 -2.87 13.54 57.16
C LYS A 311 -3.83 12.87 58.12
N GLY A 312 -4.98 12.45 57.62
CA GLY A 312 -5.87 11.56 58.34
C GLY A 312 -6.89 10.91 57.42
N THR A 313 -7.34 9.72 57.84
CA THR A 313 -8.20 8.84 57.05
C THR A 313 -9.45 8.52 57.86
N ALA A 314 -10.61 8.66 57.25
CA ALA A 314 -11.85 8.17 57.84
C ALA A 314 -12.89 7.79 56.77
N ASN A 315 -13.91 7.06 57.19
CA ASN A 315 -15.09 6.78 56.39
C ASN A 315 -16.06 7.97 56.47
N VAL A 316 -16.34 8.59 55.34
CA VAL A 316 -17.18 9.78 55.25
C VAL A 316 -18.65 9.36 55.19
N ASN A 317 -19.42 9.71 56.22
CA ASN A 317 -20.85 9.43 56.28
C ASN A 317 -21.69 10.66 56.63
N TYR A 318 -22.65 10.98 55.78
CA TYR A 318 -23.62 12.05 56.01
C TYR A 318 -24.97 11.72 55.36
N GLN A 319 -25.99 12.51 55.69
CA GLN A 319 -27.32 12.42 55.06
C GLN A 319 -27.54 13.66 54.21
N ILE A 320 -27.95 13.48 52.96
CA ILE A 320 -28.14 14.60 52.01
C ILE A 320 -29.24 15.59 52.44
N THR A 321 -30.22 15.10 53.19
CA THR A 321 -31.34 15.86 53.78
C THR A 321 -30.96 16.63 55.05
N ASN A 322 -29.66 16.62 55.41
CA ASN A 322 -29.07 17.45 56.46
C ASN A 322 -27.73 18.03 55.98
N LEU A 323 -27.70 18.51 54.74
CA LEU A 323 -26.50 19.04 54.09
C LEU A 323 -26.82 20.31 53.30
N ASP A 324 -26.40 21.45 53.85
CA ASP A 324 -26.37 22.75 53.16
C ASP A 324 -25.04 22.91 52.42
N ARG A 325 -23.93 22.65 53.11
CA ARG A 325 -22.59 22.73 52.51
C ARG A 325 -21.55 21.87 53.20
N PHE A 326 -20.49 21.60 52.47
CA PHE A 326 -19.20 21.20 53.02
C PHE A 326 -18.27 22.40 53.12
N TYR A 327 -17.41 22.39 54.12
CA TYR A 327 -16.41 23.43 54.29
C TYR A 327 -15.18 22.88 55.02
N MET A 328 -14.04 23.55 54.82
CA MET A 328 -12.82 23.27 55.57
C MET A 328 -12.72 24.21 56.78
N SER A 329 -12.17 23.72 57.88
CA SER A 329 -11.78 24.56 59.01
C SER A 329 -10.36 24.26 59.47
N ILE A 330 -9.64 25.31 59.85
CA ILE A 330 -8.32 25.26 60.46
C ILE A 330 -8.48 25.73 61.90
N SER A 331 -8.00 24.91 62.82
CA SER A 331 -7.99 25.23 64.25
C SER A 331 -6.95 24.40 64.98
N PHE A 332 -6.83 24.65 66.28
CA PHE A 332 -6.07 23.79 67.18
C PHE A 332 -7.02 22.98 68.06
N VAL A 333 -6.65 21.74 68.37
CA VAL A 333 -7.37 20.88 69.32
C VAL A 333 -7.47 21.59 70.68
N ASP A 334 -8.57 21.38 71.40
CA ASP A 334 -8.89 22.02 72.68
C ASP A 334 -8.94 23.56 72.68
N ARG A 335 -8.96 24.20 71.50
CA ARG A 335 -8.80 25.65 71.34
C ARG A 335 -7.49 26.16 71.94
N ASP A 336 -6.43 25.36 71.83
CA ASP A 336 -5.09 25.83 72.18
C ASP A 336 -4.58 26.88 71.20
N LYS A 337 -3.47 27.52 71.56
CA LYS A 337 -2.90 28.61 70.80
C LYS A 337 -1.43 28.41 70.48
N ILE A 338 -1.02 29.07 69.41
CA ILE A 338 0.37 29.28 69.04
C ILE A 338 0.69 30.77 69.10
N ASN A 339 1.98 31.09 69.13
CA ASN A 339 2.49 32.44 68.90
C ASN A 339 3.48 32.36 67.73
N GLY A 340 3.18 33.06 66.63
CA GLY A 340 3.86 32.91 65.33
C GLY A 340 2.90 32.50 64.22
N GLY A 341 3.42 31.98 63.12
CA GLY A 341 2.64 31.68 61.92
C GLY A 341 2.98 30.32 61.29
N PHE A 342 2.17 29.91 60.33
CA PHE A 342 2.39 28.69 59.56
C PHE A 342 1.77 28.77 58.18
N LYS A 343 2.39 28.06 57.25
CA LYS A 343 1.93 27.93 55.87
C LYS A 343 1.26 26.57 55.68
N LEU A 344 0.10 26.56 55.04
CA LEU A 344 -0.66 25.37 54.67
C LEU A 344 -0.85 25.35 53.16
N TYR A 345 -0.51 24.25 52.51
CA TYR A 345 -0.61 24.09 51.05
C TYR A 345 -0.68 22.61 50.67
N ASP A 346 -0.80 22.34 49.37
CA ASP A 346 -0.92 20.99 48.82
C ASP A 346 -2.06 20.20 49.49
N ILE A 347 -3.18 20.88 49.76
CA ILE A 347 -4.35 20.28 50.40
C ILE A 347 -5.01 19.32 49.41
N LYS A 348 -5.06 18.05 49.77
CA LYS A 348 -5.60 16.99 48.94
C LYS A 348 -6.58 16.13 49.71
N ILE A 349 -7.70 15.81 49.06
CA ILE A 349 -8.60 14.74 49.50
C ILE A 349 -8.60 13.68 48.41
N GLU A 350 -8.38 12.43 48.76
CA GLU A 350 -8.38 11.32 47.82
C GLU A 350 -9.09 10.09 48.40
N GLU A 351 -9.71 9.30 47.51
CA GLU A 351 -10.36 8.05 47.90
C GLU A 351 -9.33 6.98 48.29
N GLY A 352 -9.55 6.32 49.43
CA GLY A 352 -8.68 5.29 49.98
C GLY A 352 -8.09 5.67 51.34
N SER A 353 -7.14 4.86 51.80
CA SER A 353 -6.52 4.99 53.13
C SER A 353 -5.10 5.54 53.10
N THR A 354 -4.57 5.82 51.91
CA THR A 354 -3.17 6.17 51.68
C THR A 354 -3.09 7.54 51.03
N ALA A 355 -2.36 8.45 51.67
CA ALA A 355 -2.00 9.72 51.07
C ALA A 355 -0.96 9.50 49.97
N THR A 356 -1.20 10.07 48.79
CA THR A 356 -0.29 10.07 47.64
C THR A 356 0.09 11.50 47.27
N PRO A 357 1.13 11.71 46.46
CA PRO A 357 1.61 13.05 46.10
C PRO A 357 0.52 14.00 45.60
N TYR A 358 0.72 15.30 45.86
CA TYR A 358 -0.23 16.33 45.48
C TYR A 358 -0.32 16.50 43.97
N GLN A 359 -1.56 16.64 43.51
CA GLN A 359 -1.93 16.99 42.14
C GLN A 359 -3.20 17.86 42.18
N PRO A 360 -3.43 18.72 41.17
CA PRO A 360 -4.67 19.49 41.08
C PRO A 360 -5.88 18.57 40.87
N ASN A 361 -7.06 19.07 41.21
CA ASN A 361 -8.31 18.40 40.87
C ASN A 361 -8.58 18.53 39.37
N LEU A 362 -8.51 17.41 38.66
CA LEU A 362 -8.69 17.36 37.21
C LEU A 362 -10.16 17.29 36.77
N LEU A 363 -11.10 17.25 37.72
CA LEU A 363 -12.53 17.26 37.41
C LEU A 363 -13.08 18.67 37.26
N ASP A 364 -12.36 19.68 37.77
CA ASP A 364 -12.80 21.07 37.86
C ASP A 364 -11.91 22.01 37.04
N ALA A 365 -12.39 23.23 36.82
CA ALA A 365 -11.63 24.25 36.10
C ALA A 365 -10.27 24.51 36.77
N PRO A 366 -9.18 24.63 35.98
CA PRO A 366 -9.14 24.74 34.52
C PRO A 366 -8.91 23.42 33.76
N TYR A 367 -8.99 22.24 34.38
CA TYR A 367 -8.36 21.02 33.85
C TYR A 367 -9.26 19.93 33.25
N TYR A 368 -10.58 19.98 33.45
CA TYR A 368 -11.59 19.02 32.95
C TYR A 368 -11.04 17.82 32.15
N LEU A 369 -10.70 16.74 32.84
CA LEU A 369 -10.17 15.49 32.29
C LEU A 369 -11.23 14.38 32.33
N SER A 370 -11.39 13.63 31.26
CA SER A 370 -12.39 12.56 31.16
C SER A 370 -11.97 11.44 30.22
N LYS A 371 -12.42 10.21 30.48
CA LYS A 371 -12.29 9.08 29.54
C LYS A 371 -13.44 8.98 28.54
N VAL A 372 -14.46 9.82 28.72
CA VAL A 372 -15.68 9.84 27.90
C VAL A 372 -15.70 11.17 27.14
N ALA A 373 -16.03 11.09 25.84
CA ALA A 373 -16.26 12.26 25.01
C ALA A 373 -17.38 13.13 25.59
N LEU A 374 -17.42 14.42 25.23
CA LEU A 374 -18.47 15.30 25.70
C LEU A 374 -19.84 14.80 25.21
N GLY A 375 -20.78 14.65 26.14
CA GLY A 375 -22.16 14.31 25.81
C GLY A 375 -22.90 15.55 25.31
N GLU A 376 -23.77 15.34 24.32
CA GLU A 376 -24.68 16.37 23.83
C GLU A 376 -25.60 16.82 24.96
N ASN A 377 -25.72 18.14 25.17
CA ASN A 377 -26.69 18.69 26.10
C ASN A 377 -28.09 18.73 25.44
N LEU A 378 -28.98 17.90 25.95
CA LEU A 378 -30.37 17.81 25.53
C LEU A 378 -31.24 18.92 26.13
N ILE A 379 -30.76 19.71 27.10
CA ILE A 379 -31.46 20.94 27.51
C ILE A 379 -31.30 21.97 26.40
N LYS A 380 -32.41 22.55 25.93
CA LYS A 380 -32.36 23.52 24.84
C LYS A 380 -31.65 24.81 25.27
N PRO A 381 -30.77 25.41 24.44
CA PRO A 381 -29.99 26.59 24.80
C PRO A 381 -30.83 27.77 25.32
N GLU A 382 -32.00 28.01 24.74
CA GLU A 382 -32.91 29.09 25.15
C GLU A 382 -33.45 28.92 26.59
N SER A 383 -33.41 27.71 27.15
CA SER A 383 -33.86 27.42 28.52
C SER A 383 -32.75 27.53 29.57
N GLN A 384 -31.49 27.76 29.19
CA GLN A 384 -30.30 27.70 30.08
C GLN A 384 -30.11 28.88 31.04
N GLN A 385 -31.19 29.54 31.46
CA GLN A 385 -31.08 30.73 32.30
C GLN A 385 -30.77 30.36 33.76
N PRO A 386 -29.79 31.03 34.40
CA PRO A 386 -29.59 30.94 35.84
C PRO A 386 -30.84 31.40 36.59
N VAL A 387 -31.13 30.77 37.73
CA VAL A 387 -32.31 31.06 38.54
C VAL A 387 -31.97 31.07 40.02
N THR A 388 -32.56 32.01 40.74
CA THR A 388 -32.52 32.10 42.21
C THR A 388 -33.91 32.41 42.71
N ASN A 389 -34.52 31.50 43.48
CA ASN A 389 -35.83 31.73 44.13
C ASN A 389 -36.01 30.76 45.29
N SER A 390 -37.14 30.87 46.01
CA SER A 390 -37.53 29.94 47.08
C SER A 390 -38.80 29.16 46.78
N ASN A 391 -39.15 29.03 45.49
CA ASN A 391 -40.35 28.33 45.07
C ASN A 391 -40.15 26.82 45.18
N TYR A 392 -41.25 26.08 45.39
CA TYR A 392 -41.21 24.61 45.36
C TYR A 392 -40.72 24.09 43.99
N LEU A 393 -41.34 24.57 42.91
CA LEU A 393 -40.80 24.45 41.54
C LEU A 393 -39.77 25.56 41.33
N ILE A 394 -38.49 25.19 41.21
CA ILE A 394 -37.41 26.15 41.02
C ILE A 394 -37.44 26.70 39.60
N ASN A 395 -37.49 25.80 38.60
CA ASN A 395 -37.56 26.18 37.19
C ASN A 395 -38.01 25.02 36.29
N THR A 396 -38.44 25.34 35.07
CA THR A 396 -38.77 24.39 34.00
C THR A 396 -37.87 24.63 32.80
N TYR A 397 -37.30 23.56 32.26
CA TYR A 397 -36.37 23.60 31.12
C TYR A 397 -36.95 22.80 29.97
N ASN A 398 -36.99 23.40 28.77
CA ASN A 398 -37.33 22.65 27.57
C ASN A 398 -36.15 21.75 27.18
N ILE A 399 -36.46 20.54 26.73
CA ILE A 399 -35.45 19.54 26.37
C ILE A 399 -35.63 19.05 24.93
N LYS A 400 -34.65 18.35 24.40
CA LYS A 400 -34.81 17.47 23.25
C LYS A 400 -35.52 16.18 23.68
N PRO A 401 -36.28 15.52 22.80
CA PRO A 401 -37.00 14.31 23.15
C PRO A 401 -36.08 13.21 23.71
N MET A 402 -36.56 12.52 24.73
CA MET A 402 -35.95 11.33 25.31
C MET A 402 -36.73 10.09 24.90
N VAL A 403 -36.03 8.97 24.79
CA VAL A 403 -36.57 7.68 24.32
C VAL A 403 -36.59 6.68 25.46
N LYS A 404 -37.71 5.95 25.59
CA LYS A 404 -37.90 4.88 26.56
C LYS A 404 -36.79 3.83 26.47
N GLY A 405 -36.35 3.35 27.64
CA GLY A 405 -35.32 2.31 27.77
C GLY A 405 -33.88 2.81 27.63
N LYS A 406 -33.64 4.02 27.12
CA LYS A 406 -32.32 4.65 27.09
C LYS A 406 -31.91 5.14 28.47
N LYS A 407 -30.61 5.22 28.73
CA LYS A 407 -30.07 5.79 29.96
C LYS A 407 -29.72 7.26 29.73
N TYR A 408 -30.04 8.07 30.73
CA TYR A 408 -29.77 9.50 30.73
C TYR A 408 -29.11 9.90 32.03
N THR A 409 -28.27 10.92 31.96
CA THR A 409 -27.64 11.55 33.12
C THR A 409 -28.00 13.03 33.13
N ILE A 410 -28.63 13.48 34.21
CA ILE A 410 -28.97 14.88 34.46
C ILE A 410 -28.01 15.44 35.50
N THR A 411 -27.44 16.62 35.27
CA THR A 411 -26.48 17.27 36.15
C THR A 411 -26.77 18.77 36.24
N LEU A 412 -26.67 19.36 37.42
CA LEU A 412 -26.78 20.82 37.59
C LEU A 412 -25.73 21.36 38.56
N GLU A 413 -25.37 22.63 38.41
CA GLU A 413 -24.65 23.39 39.43
C GLU A 413 -25.64 24.32 40.15
N GLY A 414 -25.72 24.23 41.48
CA GLY A 414 -26.70 24.97 42.28
C GLY A 414 -26.57 24.76 43.78
N THR A 415 -27.18 25.65 44.57
CA THR A 415 -27.24 25.58 46.03
C THR A 415 -28.66 25.36 46.53
N LYS A 416 -28.80 24.69 47.67
CA LYS A 416 -30.09 24.37 48.30
C LYS A 416 -29.97 24.41 49.83
N PRO A 417 -31.06 24.66 50.56
CA PRO A 417 -31.09 24.50 52.01
C PRO A 417 -30.79 23.05 52.43
N ALA A 418 -30.31 22.87 53.67
CA ALA A 418 -29.95 21.56 54.21
C ALA A 418 -31.10 20.55 54.18
N THR A 419 -32.32 21.02 54.41
CA THR A 419 -33.55 20.24 54.50
C THR A 419 -34.10 19.84 53.14
N GLN A 420 -33.50 20.32 52.05
CA GLN A 420 -34.02 20.17 50.70
C GLN A 420 -33.16 19.21 49.87
N VAL A 421 -33.73 18.66 48.80
CA VAL A 421 -33.03 17.96 47.72
C VAL A 421 -33.51 18.50 46.38
N PHE A 422 -32.66 18.42 45.35
CA PHE A 422 -33.09 18.70 43.99
C PHE A 422 -33.73 17.46 43.37
N ARG A 423 -34.96 17.60 42.89
CA ARG A 423 -35.72 16.52 42.29
C ARG A 423 -36.23 16.89 40.89
N PRO A 424 -35.73 16.24 39.83
CA PRO A 424 -36.25 16.39 38.48
C PRO A 424 -37.53 15.58 38.23
N PHE A 425 -38.47 16.22 37.53
CA PHE A 425 -39.67 15.61 36.95
C PHE A 425 -39.71 15.87 35.44
N PHE A 426 -39.77 14.81 34.64
CA PHE A 426 -39.87 14.89 33.19
C PHE A 426 -41.32 14.80 32.74
N THR A 427 -41.69 15.48 31.65
CA THR A 427 -43.03 15.33 31.07
C THR A 427 -43.08 14.13 30.13
N ARG A 428 -43.92 13.14 30.43
CA ARG A 428 -44.13 11.92 29.62
C ARG A 428 -44.84 12.23 28.31
N ALA A 429 -44.86 11.24 27.41
CA ALA A 429 -45.67 11.23 26.20
C ALA A 429 -47.16 11.58 26.46
N THR A 430 -47.71 11.16 27.59
CA THR A 430 -49.11 11.43 27.99
C THR A 430 -49.35 12.84 28.54
N GLY A 431 -48.29 13.62 28.78
CA GLY A 431 -48.36 14.95 29.38
C GLY A 431 -48.19 14.97 30.91
N ASP A 432 -48.18 13.81 31.57
CA ASP A 432 -48.00 13.71 33.02
C ASP A 432 -46.54 13.86 33.46
N ALA A 433 -46.33 14.30 34.70
CA ALA A 433 -45.00 14.39 35.30
C ALA A 433 -44.45 13.02 35.72
N TRP A 434 -43.16 12.81 35.50
CA TRP A 434 -42.44 11.58 35.79
C TRP A 434 -41.20 11.86 36.61
N GLU A 435 -41.23 11.44 37.87
CA GLU A 435 -40.11 11.53 38.79
C GLU A 435 -39.02 10.52 38.43
N VAL A 436 -37.75 10.97 38.46
CA VAL A 436 -36.58 10.08 38.38
C VAL A 436 -35.79 10.03 39.70
N GLY A 437 -36.27 10.73 40.73
CA GLY A 437 -35.78 10.79 42.10
C GLY A 437 -34.64 11.79 42.32
N ASP A 438 -34.09 11.82 43.54
CA ASP A 438 -33.22 12.92 44.00
C ASP A 438 -31.82 12.91 43.38
N LEU A 439 -31.35 14.11 42.98
CA LEU A 439 -29.96 14.32 42.57
C LEU A 439 -29.02 14.13 43.76
N GLN A 440 -27.88 13.51 43.49
CA GLN A 440 -26.84 13.27 44.48
C GLN A 440 -25.63 14.18 44.24
N PRO A 441 -24.86 14.52 45.29
CA PRO A 441 -23.57 15.19 45.17
C PRO A 441 -22.67 14.56 44.12
N VAL A 442 -22.02 15.38 43.29
CA VAL A 442 -20.98 14.92 42.38
C VAL A 442 -19.63 15.01 43.08
N GLU A 443 -19.02 13.84 43.28
CA GLU A 443 -17.73 13.69 43.91
C GLU A 443 -16.66 14.58 43.27
N GLY A 444 -15.92 15.31 44.11
CA GLY A 444 -14.85 16.20 43.67
C GLY A 444 -15.31 17.51 43.03
N LEU A 445 -16.62 17.81 42.98
CA LEU A 445 -17.13 19.08 42.46
C LEU A 445 -17.91 19.86 43.52
N THR A 446 -17.86 21.18 43.42
CA THR A 446 -18.55 22.09 44.35
C THR A 446 -19.93 22.42 43.80
N ASN A 447 -20.97 22.25 44.61
CA ASN A 447 -22.36 22.58 44.25
C ASN A 447 -22.89 21.87 43.00
N VAL A 448 -22.27 20.78 42.56
CA VAL A 448 -22.73 20.01 41.39
C VAL A 448 -23.48 18.78 41.86
N TRP A 449 -24.68 18.57 41.30
CA TRP A 449 -25.59 17.49 41.67
C TRP A 449 -25.96 16.71 40.41
N SER A 450 -26.02 15.39 40.48
CA SER A 450 -26.28 14.54 39.33
C SER A 450 -27.15 13.34 39.66
N LYS A 451 -27.83 12.82 38.63
CA LYS A 451 -28.48 11.52 38.67
C LYS A 451 -28.44 10.84 37.30
N THR A 452 -28.11 9.56 37.30
CA THR A 452 -28.27 8.67 36.15
C THR A 452 -29.52 7.82 36.34
N PHE A 453 -30.35 7.72 35.31
CA PHE A 453 -31.59 6.95 35.32
C PHE A 453 -31.86 6.31 33.95
N THR A 454 -32.70 5.28 33.94
CA THR A 454 -33.22 4.69 32.69
C THR A 454 -34.59 5.28 32.41
N ALA A 455 -34.82 5.72 31.17
CA ALA A 455 -36.10 6.27 30.76
C ALA A 455 -37.21 5.24 30.87
N ALA A 456 -38.14 5.44 31.80
CA ALA A 456 -39.28 4.55 31.98
C ALA A 456 -40.34 4.73 30.88
N ASP A 457 -40.33 5.90 30.23
CA ASP A 457 -41.26 6.28 29.18
C ASP A 457 -40.59 7.22 28.17
N ASP A 458 -41.22 7.42 27.02
CA ASP A 458 -40.85 8.47 26.07
C ASP A 458 -41.25 9.84 26.64
N SER A 459 -40.47 10.88 26.36
CA SER A 459 -40.85 12.25 26.71
C SER A 459 -41.97 12.78 25.81
N HIS A 460 -42.66 13.85 26.22
CA HIS A 460 -43.69 14.48 25.40
C HIS A 460 -43.21 14.78 23.96
N PRO A 461 -43.98 14.44 22.91
CA PRO A 461 -43.48 14.47 21.53
C PRO A 461 -43.20 15.89 20.99
N THR A 462 -43.93 16.90 21.48
CA THR A 462 -43.86 18.28 20.95
C THR A 462 -43.38 19.31 21.96
N THR A 463 -43.54 19.04 23.25
CA THR A 463 -43.18 19.94 24.36
C THR A 463 -42.48 19.19 25.50
N PRO A 464 -41.41 18.42 25.22
CA PRO A 464 -40.70 17.71 26.28
C PRO A 464 -39.96 18.73 27.15
N GLN A 465 -40.11 18.57 28.46
CA GLN A 465 -39.54 19.46 29.47
C GLN A 465 -39.12 18.68 30.71
N VAL A 466 -38.22 19.28 31.48
CA VAL A 466 -37.84 18.84 32.83
C VAL A 466 -38.08 19.98 33.83
N GLN A 467 -38.76 19.65 34.92
CA GLN A 467 -39.07 20.55 36.02
C GLN A 467 -38.17 20.20 37.20
N ILE A 468 -37.45 21.17 37.75
CA ILE A 468 -36.57 20.96 38.91
C ILE A 468 -37.25 21.52 40.15
N TYR A 469 -37.52 20.65 41.13
CA TYR A 469 -38.11 21.00 42.40
C TYR A 469 -37.08 20.96 43.53
N GLN A 470 -37.28 21.80 44.55
CA GLN A 470 -36.72 21.55 45.88
C GLN A 470 -37.72 20.74 46.70
N VAL A 471 -37.32 19.64 47.32
CA VAL A 471 -38.22 18.76 48.08
C VAL A 471 -37.75 18.63 49.53
N PRO A 472 -38.64 18.76 50.55
CA PRO A 472 -40.10 18.85 50.47
C PRO A 472 -40.68 20.28 50.36
N SER A 473 -41.92 20.39 49.86
CA SER A 473 -42.65 21.67 49.68
C SER A 473 -42.98 22.41 50.97
N THR A 474 -42.93 21.74 52.13
CA THR A 474 -43.29 22.30 53.44
C THR A 474 -42.17 23.11 54.09
N SER A 475 -40.93 23.03 53.58
CA SER A 475 -39.76 23.69 54.18
C SER A 475 -38.86 24.32 53.11
N VAL A 476 -39.49 24.86 52.06
CA VAL A 476 -38.79 25.53 50.96
C VAL A 476 -37.90 26.67 51.48
N GLY A 477 -36.79 26.87 50.81
CA GLY A 477 -35.88 27.98 51.07
C GLY A 477 -35.17 28.40 49.80
N GLN A 478 -34.18 29.28 49.92
CA GLN A 478 -33.50 29.83 48.76
C GLN A 478 -32.67 28.75 48.04
N CYS A 479 -33.00 28.52 46.77
CA CYS A 479 -32.26 27.67 45.86
C CYS A 479 -31.63 28.50 44.74
N THR A 480 -30.50 28.03 44.23
CA THR A 480 -29.89 28.53 43.00
C THR A 480 -29.69 27.38 42.01
N ILE A 481 -29.86 27.65 40.71
CA ILE A 481 -29.38 26.79 39.63
C ILE A 481 -28.66 27.70 38.65
N LYS A 482 -27.36 27.46 38.45
CA LYS A 482 -26.52 28.22 37.53
C LYS A 482 -26.61 27.66 36.11
N TRP A 483 -26.64 26.34 35.98
CA TRP A 483 -26.84 25.63 34.72
C TRP A 483 -27.43 24.24 34.97
N LEU A 484 -28.07 23.67 33.95
CA LEU A 484 -28.58 22.30 33.93
C LEU A 484 -28.11 21.61 32.65
N LYS A 485 -27.60 20.39 32.74
CA LYS A 485 -27.20 19.56 31.62
C LYS A 485 -27.98 18.24 31.67
N LEU A 486 -28.46 17.78 30.52
CA LEU A 486 -29.08 16.48 30.35
C LEU A 486 -28.40 15.78 29.19
N GLU A 487 -27.92 14.57 29.40
CA GLU A 487 -27.12 13.85 28.40
C GLU A 487 -27.66 12.43 28.25
N GLU A 488 -27.68 11.90 27.03
CA GLU A 488 -27.85 10.46 26.82
C GLU A 488 -26.56 9.74 27.24
N GLY A 489 -26.67 8.76 28.14
CA GLY A 489 -25.54 8.00 28.64
C GLY A 489 -25.56 7.76 30.15
N ASN A 490 -24.54 7.03 30.61
CA ASN A 490 -24.43 6.55 31.99
C ASN A 490 -23.59 7.44 32.90
N THR A 491 -22.93 8.44 32.32
CA THR A 491 -21.92 9.24 33.00
C THR A 491 -22.11 10.69 32.60
N ARG A 492 -22.00 11.61 33.56
CA ARG A 492 -22.02 13.05 33.30
C ARG A 492 -20.72 13.50 32.66
N THR A 493 -20.79 14.49 31.79
CA THR A 493 -19.62 15.19 31.28
C THR A 493 -19.66 16.65 31.77
N PRO A 494 -18.51 17.35 31.85
CA PRO A 494 -18.47 18.72 32.33
C PRO A 494 -19.35 19.65 31.47
N ASN A 495 -19.82 20.74 32.07
CA ASN A 495 -20.57 21.77 31.36
C ASN A 495 -19.61 22.76 30.69
N ILE A 496 -18.90 22.28 29.68
CA ILE A 496 -18.01 23.05 28.79
C ILE A 496 -18.51 22.88 27.35
N SER A 497 -18.10 23.77 26.45
CA SER A 497 -18.46 23.67 25.03
C SER A 497 -17.87 22.43 24.38
N GLU A 498 -16.60 22.12 24.70
CA GLU A 498 -15.82 21.06 24.06
C GLU A 498 -14.56 20.72 24.87
N TYR A 499 -13.99 19.55 24.57
CA TYR A 499 -12.64 19.22 24.99
C TYR A 499 -11.67 19.62 23.90
N LYS A 500 -10.72 20.51 24.23
CA LYS A 500 -9.74 20.99 23.27
C LYS A 500 -8.79 19.89 22.74
N TYR A 501 -8.52 18.87 23.55
CA TYR A 501 -7.51 17.85 23.26
C TYR A 501 -8.06 16.44 23.46
N ARG A 502 -7.57 15.52 22.62
CA ARG A 502 -7.83 14.08 22.70
C ARG A 502 -6.51 13.34 22.91
N GLY A 503 -6.42 12.62 24.01
CA GLY A 503 -5.30 11.77 24.40
C GLY A 503 -5.49 10.33 23.95
N THR A 504 -4.42 9.70 23.48
CA THR A 504 -4.38 8.26 23.16
C THR A 504 -3.26 7.59 23.96
N GLY A 505 -3.59 6.53 24.70
CA GLY A 505 -2.66 5.84 25.60
C GLY A 505 -2.77 4.33 25.49
N MET A 506 -1.71 3.60 25.85
CA MET A 506 -1.69 2.13 25.79
C MET A 506 -2.29 1.45 27.02
N ARG A 507 -2.62 2.22 28.06
CA ARG A 507 -3.04 1.69 29.38
C ARG A 507 -4.28 2.43 29.86
N ASP A 508 -5.14 1.72 30.57
CA ASP A 508 -6.26 2.33 31.27
C ASP A 508 -5.73 3.04 32.52
N SER A 509 -5.35 4.31 32.33
CA SER A 509 -4.72 5.14 33.36
C SER A 509 -5.53 6.40 33.63
N ASN A 510 -5.45 6.90 34.86
CA ASN A 510 -5.95 8.23 35.23
C ASN A 510 -4.83 9.28 35.21
N ASN A 511 -3.58 8.88 34.94
CA ASN A 511 -2.45 9.78 34.83
C ASN A 511 -2.46 10.41 33.43
N PRO A 512 -2.63 11.73 33.28
CA PRO A 512 -2.63 12.38 31.99
C PRO A 512 -1.30 12.25 31.24
N LYS A 513 -0.19 11.95 31.92
CA LYS A 513 1.14 11.73 31.31
C LYS A 513 1.30 10.37 30.63
N ASP A 514 0.33 9.45 30.80
CA ASP A 514 0.33 8.15 30.12
C ASP A 514 -0.32 8.20 28.73
N TYR A 515 -0.77 9.39 28.30
CA TYR A 515 -1.43 9.61 27.02
C TYR A 515 -0.61 10.58 26.17
N VAL A 516 -0.60 10.33 24.87
CA VAL A 516 -0.13 11.28 23.86
C VAL A 516 -1.31 12.14 23.45
N TRP A 517 -1.19 13.46 23.58
CA TRP A 517 -2.27 14.41 23.40
C TRP A 517 -2.18 15.13 22.05
N ASP A 518 -3.27 15.10 21.31
CA ASP A 518 -3.46 15.85 20.06
C ASP A 518 -4.65 16.80 20.19
N LEU A 519 -4.75 17.78 19.28
CA LEU A 519 -5.97 18.57 19.13
C LEU A 519 -7.14 17.62 18.81
N ALA A 520 -8.30 17.86 19.43
CA ALA A 520 -9.49 17.08 19.11
C ALA A 520 -9.78 17.19 17.59
N PRO A 521 -10.23 16.11 16.92
CA PRO A 521 -10.39 16.07 15.46
C PRO A 521 -11.23 17.21 14.87
N GLU A 522 -12.23 17.68 15.62
CA GLU A 522 -13.07 18.84 15.28
C GLU A 522 -12.26 20.12 15.00
N TYR A 523 -11.08 20.29 15.58
CA TYR A 523 -10.17 21.41 15.31
C TYR A 523 -9.12 21.15 14.23
N VAL A 524 -8.91 19.88 13.87
CA VAL A 524 -7.96 19.48 12.84
C VAL A 524 -8.60 19.64 11.46
N GLU A 525 -9.86 19.25 11.31
CA GLU A 525 -10.59 19.38 10.04
C GLU A 525 -10.83 20.86 9.67
N ASP A 526 -11.17 21.72 10.63
CA ASP A 526 -11.35 23.16 10.40
C ASP A 526 -10.06 23.89 9.97
N ASN A 527 -8.87 23.37 10.31
CA ASN A 527 -7.60 24.01 9.96
C ASN A 527 -6.95 23.47 8.68
N LEU A 528 -7.34 22.29 8.19
CA LEU A 528 -6.76 21.67 7.01
C LEU A 528 -7.60 21.84 5.74
N ALA A 529 -8.91 22.06 5.87
CA ALA A 529 -9.84 22.14 4.75
C ALA A 529 -10.57 23.49 4.62
N THR A 530 -9.95 24.61 5.05
CA THR A 530 -10.54 25.92 4.78
C THR A 530 -10.36 26.32 3.31
N ASP A 531 -11.42 26.86 2.71
CA ASP A 531 -11.42 27.39 1.34
C ASP A 531 -10.23 28.33 1.06
N ILE A 532 -9.75 29.04 2.09
CA ILE A 532 -8.58 29.92 2.04
C ILE A 532 -7.30 29.15 1.66
N LYS A 533 -7.02 28.00 2.31
CA LYS A 533 -5.82 27.20 2.00
C LYS A 533 -5.90 26.52 0.65
N ILE A 534 -7.10 26.06 0.26
CA ILE A 534 -7.35 25.51 -1.07
C ILE A 534 -7.11 26.60 -2.13
N SER A 535 -7.57 27.82 -1.89
CA SER A 535 -7.33 28.96 -2.78
C SER A 535 -5.85 29.34 -2.88
N GLU A 536 -5.08 29.29 -1.78
CA GLU A 536 -3.62 29.52 -1.83
C GLU A 536 -2.88 28.43 -2.61
N ILE A 537 -3.21 27.16 -2.39
CA ILE A 537 -2.59 26.04 -3.12
C ILE A 537 -2.93 26.13 -4.60
N THR A 538 -4.18 26.42 -4.93
CA THR A 538 -4.65 26.59 -6.31
C THR A 538 -3.93 27.77 -6.98
N GLY A 539 -3.78 28.89 -6.28
CA GLY A 539 -3.04 30.06 -6.78
C GLY A 539 -1.57 29.76 -7.04
N LYS A 540 -0.89 29.03 -6.15
CA LYS A 540 0.51 28.61 -6.35
C LYS A 540 0.66 27.61 -7.51
N ALA A 541 -0.25 26.65 -7.63
CA ALA A 541 -0.25 25.68 -8.72
C ALA A 541 -0.48 26.36 -10.08
N ASN A 542 -1.43 27.29 -10.17
CA ASN A 542 -1.68 28.06 -11.39
C ASN A 542 -0.45 28.89 -11.77
N ASN A 543 0.15 29.62 -10.81
CA ASN A 543 1.37 30.40 -11.08
C ASN A 543 2.54 29.52 -11.56
N TYR A 544 2.70 28.31 -11.01
CA TYR A 544 3.73 27.37 -11.48
C TYR A 544 3.44 26.88 -12.90
N THR A 545 2.20 26.48 -13.18
CA THR A 545 1.78 26.01 -14.51
C THR A 545 1.91 27.13 -15.56
N ASP A 546 1.39 28.32 -15.26
CA ASP A 546 1.45 29.48 -16.16
C ASP A 546 2.90 29.91 -16.42
N GLY A 547 3.74 29.90 -15.38
CA GLY A 547 5.17 30.16 -15.52
C GLY A 547 5.86 29.14 -16.44
N LYS A 548 5.56 27.85 -16.28
CA LYS A 548 6.11 26.78 -17.13
C LYS A 548 5.60 26.83 -18.56
N VAL A 549 4.31 27.12 -18.76
CA VAL A 549 3.71 27.31 -20.09
C VAL A 549 4.33 28.52 -20.78
N SER A 550 4.55 29.63 -20.07
CA SER A 550 5.22 30.81 -20.61
C SER A 550 6.68 30.52 -21.00
N GLU A 551 7.41 29.76 -20.19
CA GLU A 551 8.79 29.36 -20.48
C GLU A 551 8.86 28.46 -21.73
N ILE A 552 7.99 27.44 -21.81
CA ILE A 552 7.88 26.55 -22.97
C ILE A 552 7.49 27.33 -24.23
N ASN A 553 6.52 28.24 -24.13
CA ASN A 553 6.11 29.07 -25.28
C ASN A 553 7.24 29.97 -25.77
N SER A 554 8.04 30.54 -24.87
CA SER A 554 9.22 31.33 -25.22
C SER A 554 10.27 30.49 -25.96
N GLN A 555 10.58 29.30 -25.44
CA GLN A 555 11.51 28.36 -26.07
C GLN A 555 11.01 27.90 -27.45
N LEU A 556 9.72 27.53 -27.56
CA LEU A 556 9.11 27.13 -28.83
C LEU A 556 9.16 28.26 -29.86
N THR A 557 8.88 29.49 -29.44
CA THR A 557 8.96 30.67 -30.32
C THR A 557 10.39 30.90 -30.81
N ALA A 558 11.40 30.75 -29.94
CA ALA A 558 12.80 30.86 -30.32
C ALA A 558 13.20 29.78 -31.35
N SER A 559 12.83 28.52 -31.12
CA SER A 559 13.11 27.43 -32.07
C SER A 559 12.42 27.62 -33.41
N ILE A 560 11.16 28.11 -33.42
CA ILE A 560 10.45 28.43 -34.66
C ILE A 560 11.21 29.52 -35.46
N ASN A 561 11.69 30.56 -34.78
CA ASN A 561 12.44 31.64 -35.43
C ASN A 561 13.77 31.15 -36.03
N GLU A 562 14.48 30.25 -35.35
CA GLU A 562 15.72 29.65 -35.88
C GLU A 562 15.46 28.79 -37.13
N VAL A 563 14.38 28.00 -37.12
CA VAL A 563 13.97 27.20 -38.28
C VAL A 563 13.56 28.10 -39.45
N ASP A 564 12.77 29.14 -39.19
CA ASP A 564 12.33 30.09 -40.21
C ASP A 564 13.52 30.85 -40.84
N THR A 565 14.50 31.24 -40.02
CA THR A 565 15.75 31.84 -40.50
C THR A 565 16.52 30.88 -41.40
N THR A 566 16.68 29.62 -40.97
CA THR A 566 17.35 28.60 -41.77
C THR A 566 16.64 28.34 -43.09
N ALA A 567 15.31 28.32 -43.09
CA ALA A 567 14.50 28.14 -44.30
C ALA A 567 14.68 29.32 -45.27
N LYS A 568 14.68 30.56 -44.77
CA LYS A 568 14.94 31.77 -45.58
C LYS A 568 16.33 31.76 -46.20
N ASP A 569 17.35 31.33 -45.47
CA ASP A 569 18.72 31.20 -45.97
C ASP A 569 18.81 30.13 -47.07
N ALA A 570 18.16 28.98 -46.88
CA ALA A 570 18.09 27.93 -47.89
C ALA A 570 17.38 28.40 -49.16
N GLN A 571 16.26 29.12 -49.02
CA GLN A 571 15.55 29.71 -50.15
C GLN A 571 16.42 30.72 -50.92
N THR A 572 17.17 31.56 -50.20
CA THR A 572 18.08 32.53 -50.81
C THR A 572 19.17 31.85 -51.62
N LYS A 573 19.76 30.77 -51.10
CA LYS A 573 20.76 29.97 -51.82
C LYS A 573 20.15 29.27 -53.05
N ALA A 574 18.95 28.73 -52.93
CA ALA A 574 18.25 28.10 -54.05
C ALA A 574 17.99 29.11 -55.18
N ASN A 575 17.54 30.32 -54.84
CA ASN A 575 17.34 31.40 -55.81
C ASN A 575 18.64 31.80 -56.49
N ALA A 576 19.75 31.92 -55.74
CA ALA A 576 21.06 32.24 -56.31
C ALA A 576 21.55 31.14 -57.28
N ASN A 577 21.33 29.87 -56.94
CA ASN A 577 21.68 28.75 -57.82
C ASN A 577 20.84 28.77 -59.11
N ALA A 578 19.54 29.07 -59.02
CA ALA A 578 18.68 29.18 -60.19
C ALA A 578 19.19 30.25 -61.18
N THR A 579 19.55 31.44 -60.68
CA THR A 579 20.14 32.51 -61.51
C THR A 579 21.45 32.05 -62.17
N ALA A 580 22.33 31.36 -61.43
CA ALA A 580 23.59 30.87 -61.97
C ALA A 580 23.41 29.81 -63.07
N ILE A 581 22.36 28.98 -62.96
CA ILE A 581 22.00 27.99 -63.98
C ILE A 581 21.51 28.70 -65.25
N ASP A 582 20.62 29.68 -65.12
CA ASP A 582 20.12 30.47 -66.27
C ASP A 582 21.28 31.19 -67.00
N GLU A 583 22.25 31.75 -66.27
CA GLU A 583 23.44 32.35 -66.88
C GLU A 583 24.32 31.34 -67.63
N LEU A 584 24.42 30.11 -67.12
CA LEU A 584 25.19 29.04 -67.75
C LEU A 584 24.51 28.56 -69.04
N ASP A 585 23.18 28.40 -69.00
CA ASP A 585 22.38 27.95 -70.15
C ASP A 585 22.49 28.94 -71.31
N ASN A 586 22.36 30.24 -71.03
CA ASN A 586 22.57 31.30 -72.03
C ASN A 586 23.97 31.24 -72.69
N LYS A 587 25.04 30.98 -71.90
CA LYS A 587 26.40 30.84 -72.45
C LYS A 587 26.59 29.58 -73.30
N ILE A 588 25.85 28.51 -73.03
CA ILE A 588 25.88 27.28 -73.82
C ILE A 588 25.20 27.53 -75.17
N ASP A 589 24.05 28.20 -75.18
CA ASP A 589 23.32 28.56 -76.41
C ASP A 589 24.14 29.45 -77.35
N GLU A 590 24.88 30.43 -76.81
CA GLU A 590 25.80 31.26 -77.60
C GLU A 590 26.92 30.44 -78.28
N ARG A 591 27.42 29.38 -77.62
CA ARG A 591 28.51 28.54 -78.16
C ARG A 591 28.05 27.54 -79.21
N ILE A 592 26.80 27.08 -79.16
CA ILE A 592 26.29 26.06 -80.09
C ILE A 592 25.94 26.68 -81.46
N ASN A 593 25.57 27.96 -81.50
CA ASN A 593 25.05 28.60 -82.71
C ASN A 593 26.08 29.36 -83.57
N ASP A 594 27.39 29.14 -83.41
CA ASP A 594 28.42 29.79 -84.22
C ASP A 594 28.50 29.19 -85.66
N THR A 595 27.63 29.66 -86.56
CA THR A 595 27.61 29.27 -87.98
C THR A 595 28.35 30.30 -88.84
N ALA A 596 29.50 29.93 -89.40
CA ALA A 596 30.27 30.80 -90.29
C ALA A 596 29.92 30.53 -91.78
N THR A 597 29.47 31.56 -92.49
CA THR A 597 29.24 31.52 -93.95
C THR A 597 30.25 32.39 -94.67
N THR A 598 31.00 31.82 -95.63
CA THR A 598 31.99 32.56 -96.44
C THR A 598 31.70 32.37 -97.93
N THR A 599 31.69 33.46 -98.70
CA THR A 599 31.56 33.38 -100.17
C THR A 599 32.92 33.11 -100.80
N LEU A 600 33.01 32.12 -101.68
CA LEU A 600 34.23 31.76 -102.40
C LEU A 600 34.19 32.30 -103.83
N THR A 601 35.31 32.85 -104.28
CA THR A 601 35.44 33.39 -105.64
C THR A 601 35.88 32.30 -106.60
N VAL A 602 35.09 32.12 -107.66
CA VAL A 602 35.43 31.26 -108.80
C VAL A 602 36.42 32.01 -109.71
N THR A 603 37.48 31.34 -110.16
CA THR A 603 38.65 31.92 -110.83
C THR A 603 38.91 31.28 -112.20
N ASN A 604 39.95 31.75 -112.92
CA ASN A 604 40.45 31.17 -114.18
C ASN A 604 39.43 31.08 -115.33
N GLY A 605 38.64 32.14 -115.51
CA GLY A 605 37.67 32.26 -116.61
C GLY A 605 36.38 31.44 -116.41
N ASN A 606 36.25 30.77 -115.26
CA ASN A 606 35.02 30.08 -114.87
C ASN A 606 34.03 31.08 -114.26
N THR A 607 32.73 30.81 -114.40
CA THR A 607 31.62 31.63 -113.91
C THR A 607 30.74 30.81 -112.97
N GLY A 608 29.85 31.46 -112.22
CA GLY A 608 29.02 30.85 -111.18
C GLY A 608 29.41 31.34 -109.78
N SER A 609 28.77 30.80 -108.75
CA SER A 609 29.04 31.17 -107.36
C SER A 609 29.30 29.93 -106.49
N ALA A 610 30.21 30.06 -105.54
CA ALA A 610 30.44 29.04 -104.51
C ALA A 610 30.30 29.66 -103.11
N LYS A 611 29.59 29.01 -102.22
CA LYS A 611 29.46 29.41 -100.80
C LYS A 611 29.84 28.27 -99.89
N LEU A 612 30.67 28.58 -98.90
CA LEU A 612 31.13 27.67 -97.88
C LEU A 612 30.33 27.89 -96.60
N TYR A 613 29.88 26.78 -96.01
CA TYR A 613 29.20 26.71 -94.72
C TYR A 613 29.93 25.73 -93.82
N ARG A 614 30.12 26.10 -92.55
CA ARG A 614 30.67 25.23 -91.53
C ARG A 614 29.74 25.15 -90.33
N GLU A 615 29.47 23.93 -89.91
CA GLU A 615 28.73 23.61 -88.69
C GLU A 615 29.56 22.59 -87.90
N GLY A 616 30.16 23.05 -86.80
CA GLY A 616 31.13 22.25 -86.04
C GLY A 616 32.34 21.80 -86.89
N LYS A 617 32.48 20.49 -87.10
CA LYS A 617 33.55 19.89 -87.93
C LYS A 617 33.12 19.59 -89.38
N THR A 618 31.84 19.77 -89.71
CA THR A 618 31.33 19.51 -91.06
C THR A 618 31.38 20.78 -91.89
N VAL A 619 31.96 20.67 -93.08
CA VAL A 619 32.07 21.75 -94.06
C VAL A 619 31.31 21.35 -95.31
N SER A 620 30.42 22.24 -95.77
CA SER A 620 29.69 22.09 -97.03
C SER A 620 29.97 23.27 -97.95
N ILE A 621 30.35 22.99 -99.18
CA ILE A 621 30.54 23.99 -100.22
C ILE A 621 29.46 23.80 -101.28
N TYR A 622 28.62 24.82 -101.46
CA TYR A 622 27.56 24.83 -102.45
C TYR A 622 28.00 25.61 -103.67
N PHE A 623 28.00 24.95 -104.82
CA PHE A 623 28.27 25.51 -106.13
C PHE A 623 26.96 25.72 -106.87
N VAL A 624 26.77 26.89 -107.45
CA VAL A 624 25.57 27.24 -108.21
C VAL A 624 25.96 27.83 -109.56
N ALA A 625 25.40 27.24 -110.63
CA ALA A 625 25.60 27.62 -112.02
C ALA A 625 27.09 27.74 -112.42
N LEU A 626 27.92 26.82 -111.93
CA LEU A 626 29.33 26.78 -112.25
C LEU A 626 29.51 26.44 -113.74
N ASN A 627 30.17 27.30 -114.53
CA ASN A 627 30.32 27.13 -115.97
C ASN A 627 31.70 27.59 -116.48
N GLY A 628 32.36 26.77 -117.30
CA GLY A 628 33.67 27.05 -117.89
C GLY A 628 33.57 27.47 -119.35
N LYS A 629 33.68 28.76 -119.65
CA LYS A 629 33.73 29.23 -121.05
C LYS A 629 35.18 29.31 -121.55
N ARG A 630 35.49 28.56 -122.61
CA ARG A 630 36.61 28.67 -123.61
C ARG A 630 38.05 29.07 -123.19
N SER A 631 38.38 29.33 -121.92
CA SER A 631 39.76 29.66 -121.49
C SER A 631 40.24 28.95 -120.20
N GLY A 632 39.36 28.33 -119.42
CA GLY A 632 39.72 27.40 -118.32
C GLY A 632 39.69 25.95 -118.80
N GLY A 633 40.82 25.40 -119.22
CA GLY A 633 40.96 24.03 -119.70
C GLY A 633 40.70 22.96 -118.63
N ASN A 634 40.77 21.68 -119.01
CA ASN A 634 40.81 20.59 -118.05
C ASN A 634 42.04 20.75 -117.13
N ASP A 635 41.88 20.43 -115.84
CA ASP A 635 42.89 20.54 -114.76
C ASP A 635 43.25 21.95 -114.27
N SER A 636 42.53 22.99 -114.71
CA SER A 636 42.66 24.33 -114.10
C SER A 636 42.01 24.37 -112.70
N THR A 637 42.65 25.06 -111.75
CA THR A 637 42.03 25.36 -110.45
C THR A 637 40.86 26.33 -110.66
N ILE A 638 39.68 25.95 -110.18
CA ILE A 638 38.45 26.71 -110.29
C ILE A 638 38.30 27.63 -109.08
N LEU A 639 38.59 27.12 -107.88
CA LEU A 639 38.65 27.91 -106.65
C LEU A 639 39.59 27.28 -105.63
N THR A 640 39.92 28.03 -104.60
CA THR A 640 40.73 27.54 -103.47
C THR A 640 39.95 27.65 -102.17
N ILE A 641 39.89 26.57 -101.41
CA ILE A 641 39.29 26.49 -100.09
C ILE A 641 40.24 27.16 -99.07
N PRO A 642 39.76 28.08 -98.21
CA PRO A 642 40.59 28.71 -97.20
C PRO A 642 41.13 27.69 -96.17
N GLU A 643 42.32 27.94 -95.63
CA GLU A 643 43.10 27.00 -94.80
C GLU A 643 42.31 26.33 -93.67
N GLY A 644 41.50 27.09 -92.92
CA GLY A 644 40.69 26.58 -91.81
C GLY A 644 39.47 25.74 -92.20
N TYR A 645 39.28 25.48 -93.50
CA TYR A 645 38.15 24.71 -94.03
C TYR A 645 38.57 23.62 -95.02
N ARG A 646 39.87 23.39 -95.24
CA ARG A 646 40.35 22.42 -96.24
C ARG A 646 40.07 20.98 -95.82
N PRO A 647 39.74 20.08 -96.76
CA PRO A 647 39.60 18.67 -96.42
C PRO A 647 40.97 18.08 -96.03
N PRO A 648 41.00 17.11 -95.11
CA PRO A 648 42.25 16.52 -94.61
C PRO A 648 42.96 15.64 -95.65
N ILE A 649 42.23 15.17 -96.67
CA ILE A 649 42.74 14.34 -97.77
C ILE A 649 42.19 14.85 -99.11
N SER A 650 42.93 14.61 -100.18
CA SER A 650 42.45 14.89 -101.54
C SER A 650 41.45 13.82 -101.98
N PHE A 651 40.35 14.23 -102.62
CA PHE A 651 39.35 13.30 -103.17
C PHE A 651 38.76 13.84 -104.48
N GLU A 652 38.06 12.97 -105.21
CA GLU A 652 37.43 13.33 -106.47
C GLU A 652 35.92 13.15 -106.40
N GLN A 653 35.18 14.00 -107.12
CA GLN A 653 33.74 13.93 -107.22
C GLN A 653 33.29 14.10 -108.67
N LEU A 654 32.50 13.14 -109.15
CA LEU A 654 31.87 13.25 -110.46
C LEU A 654 30.54 14.00 -110.31
N VAL A 655 30.34 15.04 -111.11
CA VAL A 655 29.10 15.84 -111.12
C VAL A 655 28.53 15.90 -112.53
N GLY A 656 27.21 15.81 -112.63
CA GLY A 656 26.47 15.99 -113.88
C GLY A 656 26.13 17.47 -114.12
N SER A 657 26.03 17.86 -115.38
CA SER A 657 25.47 19.18 -115.74
C SER A 657 23.96 19.21 -115.47
N ILE A 658 23.46 20.38 -115.08
CA ILE A 658 22.02 20.59 -114.85
C ILE A 658 21.27 20.96 -116.14
N ASP A 659 21.95 21.52 -117.14
CA ASP A 659 21.36 21.99 -118.39
C ASP A 659 21.42 20.96 -119.53
N ARG A 660 22.23 19.90 -119.39
CA ARG A 660 22.43 18.86 -120.43
C ARG A 660 22.46 17.42 -119.90
N SER A 661 22.18 17.22 -118.61
CA SER A 661 22.05 15.89 -117.96
C SER A 661 23.31 15.01 -118.12
N THR A 662 23.15 13.67 -118.04
CA THR A 662 24.21 12.65 -117.99
C THR A 662 25.14 12.61 -119.21
N LEU A 663 24.84 13.35 -120.28
CA LEU A 663 25.68 13.45 -121.47
C LEU A 663 26.93 14.31 -121.23
N ASN A 664 26.89 15.24 -120.26
CA ASN A 664 28.02 16.08 -119.87
C ASN A 664 28.30 15.95 -118.35
N SER A 665 29.47 15.44 -117.99
CA SER A 665 29.93 15.30 -116.62
C SER A 665 31.29 15.99 -116.42
N ALA A 666 31.48 16.57 -115.23
CA ALA A 666 32.77 17.07 -114.78
C ALA A 666 33.25 16.23 -113.59
N GLN A 667 34.50 15.77 -113.64
CA GLN A 667 35.18 15.22 -112.49
C GLN A 667 35.90 16.36 -111.78
N LEU A 668 35.53 16.66 -110.55
CA LEU A 668 36.25 17.60 -109.70
C LEU A 668 37.30 16.85 -108.89
N SER A 669 38.50 17.39 -108.83
CA SER A 669 39.55 16.99 -107.90
C SER A 669 39.68 18.06 -106.83
N ILE A 670 39.46 17.67 -105.58
CA ILE A 670 39.53 18.54 -104.41
C ILE A 670 40.80 18.15 -103.67
N GLY A 671 41.80 19.03 -103.68
CA GLY A 671 43.07 18.80 -103.01
C GLY A 671 43.02 19.12 -101.51
N ALA A 672 43.81 18.41 -100.71
CA ALA A 672 44.09 18.77 -99.32
C ALA A 672 44.80 20.13 -99.20
N ASP A 673 45.45 20.61 -100.27
CA ASP A 673 45.97 21.96 -100.42
C ASP A 673 44.87 23.03 -100.60
N GLY A 674 43.61 22.60 -100.68
CA GLY A 674 42.43 23.44 -100.87
C GLY A 674 42.11 23.75 -102.33
N ALA A 675 42.95 23.36 -103.30
CA ALA A 675 42.67 23.64 -104.70
C ALA A 675 41.56 22.71 -105.23
N ILE A 676 40.49 23.28 -105.79
CA ILE A 676 39.47 22.53 -106.51
C ILE A 676 39.72 22.69 -107.99
N LYS A 677 39.93 21.58 -108.70
CA LYS A 677 40.15 21.50 -110.14
C LYS A 677 39.04 20.70 -110.79
N TRP A 678 38.79 20.89 -112.08
CA TRP A 678 37.88 20.00 -112.82
C TRP A 678 38.45 19.49 -114.13
N ARG A 679 37.97 18.31 -114.53
CA ARG A 679 38.12 17.71 -115.85
C ARG A 679 36.74 17.49 -116.43
N ARG A 680 36.45 18.12 -117.57
CA ARG A 680 35.18 17.99 -118.28
C ARG A 680 35.33 16.96 -119.38
N ASN A 681 34.28 16.13 -119.56
CA ASN A 681 34.22 15.14 -120.64
C ASN A 681 33.84 15.76 -122.01
N SER A 682 33.50 17.06 -122.04
CA SER A 682 33.00 17.77 -123.21
C SER A 682 33.54 19.20 -123.26
N SER A 683 33.81 19.70 -124.47
CA SER A 683 34.33 21.06 -124.72
C SER A 683 33.22 22.12 -124.85
N TYR A 684 31.95 21.71 -124.82
CA TYR A 684 30.81 22.63 -124.82
C TYR A 684 30.57 23.21 -123.41
N GLY A 685 30.18 24.48 -123.31
CA GLY A 685 29.81 25.10 -122.03
C GLY A 685 28.53 24.48 -121.47
N SER A 686 28.53 24.19 -120.17
CA SER A 686 27.40 23.63 -119.41
C SER A 686 27.45 24.13 -117.98
N ASP A 687 26.28 24.19 -117.33
CA ASP A 687 26.12 24.67 -115.96
C ASP A 687 26.11 23.49 -114.99
N TYR A 688 26.83 23.62 -113.88
CA TYR A 688 26.91 22.63 -112.82
C TYR A 688 26.49 23.27 -111.49
N THR A 689 25.48 22.68 -110.82
CA THR A 689 25.03 23.09 -109.49
C THR A 689 25.02 21.86 -108.60
N PHE A 690 25.82 21.88 -107.54
CA PHE A 690 25.99 20.75 -106.63
C PHE A 690 26.57 21.22 -105.29
N ALA A 691 26.57 20.34 -104.30
CA ALA A 691 27.25 20.57 -103.04
C ALA A 691 28.33 19.49 -102.82
N ILE A 692 29.41 19.90 -102.17
CA ILE A 692 30.43 19.02 -101.65
C ILE A 692 30.40 19.14 -100.13
N THR A 693 30.26 18.03 -99.43
CA THR A 693 30.28 18.00 -97.97
C THR A 693 31.38 17.06 -97.50
N TYR A 694 32.19 17.53 -96.56
CA TYR A 694 33.25 16.76 -95.92
C TYR A 694 33.45 17.21 -94.47
N THR A 695 34.24 16.46 -93.73
CA THR A 695 34.58 16.76 -92.33
C THR A 695 36.06 17.12 -92.24
N ILE A 696 36.38 18.14 -91.45
CA ILE A 696 37.75 18.62 -91.19
C ILE A 696 38.29 18.19 -89.83
#